data_AF-A0A7X0J213-F1
#
_entry.id   AF-A0A7X0J213-F1
#
_cell.length_a   1.000
_cell.length_b   1.000
_cell.length_c   1.000
_cell.angle_alpha   90.00
_cell.angle_beta   90.00
_cell.angle_gamma   90.00
#
_symmetry.space_group_name_H-M   'P 1'
#
loop_
_entity.id
_entity.type
_entity.pdbx_description
1 polymer ?
#
loop_
_entity_poly.entity_id
_entity_poly.type
_entity_poly.pdbx_seq_one_letter_code
_entity_poly.pdbx_strand_id
1 'polypeptide(L)'
;MKFLRTIILLNSIILLVSTGQQAFASAGFSMRQVLQQQDTTKRDTTRHNKIKPGETKVKGGDVKEGGVNAKGGPGKGTVVKQGDSKIEYSAVDSTKYSKDKSIIYLYGKARVIYQSFELDADYITYNSKTNTVFASGKKNAKGKYVGRPIFKMEKQGSSVADSLSYNTKSGKGTVYNTFTEQEGGFFSGGQSKRQPDNEIHVKGMTYSTCNLPHPHFGIFITKGIVTDKQIITGPVYLKIEDIPLPLGLPFAFFPKPNKRNSGVIIPNVGDDYTRGFFFRDGGYYLNLNDYWDAKILGTIYTRGSYGASITSNYVKRYKYNGSIKVDYNSNRYGLEGTPQYNPVKDYSIQWQHSQNANAHPGTNFNASVNIRTSGYNTNTAGGNSYDFRQITQNALSSSISYGRTFADGKVTFAAAARHSQNTQSKSVDVTLPDISLGVQSFSPFDSKTRVGDQKWYQKITVGYSMVASNSISTVDSLLFTKKAIDRLRNGFQHTVPVSINFTALKYFNFSAGGTYIERWQFQSTRQTAIRGILQNGVVQPYKTVIDTVQGFNRSGEYSINMGVSTKIYNTLQFKKMGNLKALRLVMTPNANFSYRPDFSDPSKGNYKELLYQDGTPVYDPVYNRNKRYSIHDGTLYGGPGEGRNASISFGLDNTLEAKVFSRKDTTGTGMKKVPIIQGLGFNGSYNFLAPSFKLSEISFNGRSQFTDKFGITYDGSFNPYAVRDSIFNGQIVGKNLVDRYTIPRLTRFSVSFGYSLNAEAFKARNDNLDKTKKQATQNGMTPEQAAQLAQVSSDPNAFVDFKIPWNFTFSYRFDYMRQANGLMPTATNTLNFNGDFNVTPKWKVQFTSGYDFKSAGLSPTSFSIYRDLHCWDMSIHWIPIGPYRSYNLTIKVKASILQDLKLSKQQAYYTRF
;
A
#
# COMPACT_ATOMS: atom_id res chain seq x y z
N MET A 1 18.50 37.02 -10.21
CA MET A 1 19.66 36.53 -9.42
C MET A 1 19.35 35.39 -8.43
N LYS A 2 18.45 35.52 -7.43
CA LYS A 2 18.19 34.43 -6.46
C LYS A 2 17.83 33.09 -7.13
N PHE A 3 16.92 33.11 -8.12
CA PHE A 3 16.53 31.93 -8.91
C PHE A 3 17.71 31.29 -9.67
N LEU A 4 18.64 32.10 -10.18
CA LEU A 4 19.85 31.63 -10.85
C LEU A 4 20.79 30.91 -9.89
N ARG A 5 20.91 31.38 -8.63
CA ARG A 5 21.69 30.68 -7.60
C ARG A 5 21.09 29.33 -7.22
N THR A 6 19.75 29.18 -7.16
CA THR A 6 19.11 27.87 -6.97
C THR A 6 19.34 26.94 -8.16
N ILE A 7 19.30 27.44 -9.40
CA ILE A 7 19.61 26.65 -10.60
C ILE A 7 21.09 26.21 -10.61
N ILE A 8 22.02 27.09 -10.23
CA ILE A 8 23.45 26.74 -10.13
C ILE A 8 23.67 25.70 -9.03
N LEU A 9 23.01 25.83 -7.87
CA LEU A 9 23.10 24.85 -6.78
C LEU A 9 22.49 23.49 -7.18
N LEU A 10 21.37 23.48 -7.90
CA LEU A 10 20.74 22.26 -8.38
C LEU A 10 21.62 21.59 -9.45
N ASN A 11 22.22 22.36 -10.35
CA ASN A 11 23.17 21.85 -11.34
C ASN A 11 24.47 21.34 -10.70
N SER A 12 25.00 21.98 -9.64
CA SER A 12 26.18 21.47 -8.95
C SER A 12 25.89 20.23 -8.10
N ILE A 13 24.67 20.07 -7.55
CA ILE A 13 24.21 18.81 -6.95
C ILE A 13 24.08 17.71 -8.01
N ILE A 14 23.52 18.02 -9.19
CA ILE A 14 23.44 17.06 -10.32
C ILE A 14 24.85 16.69 -10.84
N LEU A 15 25.79 17.65 -10.91
CA LEU A 15 27.19 17.39 -11.28
C LEU A 15 27.93 16.58 -10.22
N LEU A 16 27.69 16.78 -8.93
CA LEU A 16 28.26 15.93 -7.87
C LEU A 16 27.74 14.49 -7.95
N VAL A 17 26.48 14.30 -8.36
CA VAL A 17 25.89 12.97 -8.57
C VAL A 17 26.40 12.30 -9.86
N SER A 18 26.68 13.07 -10.93
CA SER A 18 27.21 12.50 -12.18
C SER A 18 28.72 12.26 -12.15
N THR A 19 29.52 13.15 -11.56
CA THR A 19 30.97 12.98 -11.41
C THR A 19 31.34 11.83 -10.46
N GLY A 20 30.47 11.51 -9.49
CA GLY A 20 30.60 10.33 -8.64
C GLY A 20 30.60 8.98 -9.38
N GLN A 21 30.17 8.91 -10.65
CA GLN A 21 30.27 7.70 -11.46
C GLN A 21 31.58 7.56 -12.25
N GLN A 22 32.39 8.62 -12.42
CA GLN A 22 33.64 8.54 -13.19
C GLN A 22 34.91 8.45 -12.31
N ALA A 23 34.82 8.81 -11.02
CA ALA A 23 35.98 8.87 -10.12
C ALA A 23 36.51 7.51 -9.58
N PHE A 24 36.02 6.37 -10.05
CA PHE A 24 36.48 5.02 -9.65
C PHE A 24 36.94 4.14 -10.83
N ALA A 25 37.12 4.70 -12.02
CA ALA A 25 37.54 3.99 -13.22
C ALA A 25 39.07 4.02 -13.45
N SER A 26 39.87 3.65 -12.46
CA SER A 26 41.34 3.62 -12.58
C SER A 26 42.04 2.64 -11.63
N ALA A 27 41.67 1.36 -11.70
CA ALA A 27 42.53 0.24 -11.30
C ALA A 27 42.24 -0.94 -12.22
N GLY A 28 43.08 -1.12 -13.25
CA GLY A 28 42.91 -2.20 -14.21
C GLY A 28 43.43 -3.53 -13.66
N PHE A 29 42.67 -4.61 -13.88
CA PHE A 29 43.28 -5.89 -14.23
C PHE A 29 42.36 -6.65 -15.18
N SER A 30 42.97 -7.29 -16.17
CA SER A 30 42.29 -7.93 -17.28
C SER A 30 41.85 -9.36 -16.95
N MET A 31 40.68 -9.75 -17.44
CA MET A 31 40.58 -11.04 -18.11
C MET A 31 39.53 -11.00 -19.22
N ARG A 32 39.92 -11.52 -20.39
CA ARG A 32 39.01 -11.75 -21.52
C ARG A 32 37.98 -12.80 -21.14
N GLN A 33 36.71 -12.54 -21.41
CA GLN A 33 35.94 -13.55 -22.14
C GLN A 33 34.97 -12.88 -23.11
N VAL A 34 35.17 -13.21 -24.39
CA VAL A 34 34.36 -12.79 -25.52
C VAL A 34 33.12 -13.68 -25.56
N LEU A 35 31.94 -13.09 -25.78
CA LEU A 35 30.98 -13.57 -26.78
C LEU A 35 30.02 -12.44 -27.17
N GLN A 36 29.67 -12.40 -28.45
CA GLN A 36 29.06 -11.23 -29.09
C GLN A 36 27.54 -11.15 -28.93
N GLN A 37 27.08 -9.91 -29.04
CA GLN A 37 25.79 -9.47 -29.58
C GLN A 37 25.02 -10.51 -30.42
N GLN A 38 23.68 -10.52 -30.30
CA GLN A 38 22.86 -9.79 -31.28
C GLN A 38 21.44 -9.50 -30.80
N ASP A 39 21.06 -8.23 -30.94
CA ASP A 39 19.67 -7.78 -31.07
C ASP A 39 19.25 -7.94 -32.53
N THR A 40 18.02 -8.35 -32.83
CA THR A 40 17.29 -7.90 -34.04
C THR A 40 15.83 -8.35 -34.05
N THR A 41 15.06 -7.65 -34.88
CA THR A 41 13.61 -7.76 -35.01
C THR A 41 13.18 -8.67 -36.18
N LYS A 42 11.93 -9.15 -36.12
CA LYS A 42 11.08 -9.64 -37.22
C LYS A 42 11.75 -10.02 -38.57
N ARG A 43 11.69 -11.31 -38.94
CA ARG A 43 11.02 -11.69 -40.20
C ARG A 43 10.61 -13.17 -40.24
N ASP A 44 9.66 -13.43 -41.12
CA ASP A 44 9.05 -14.72 -41.45
C ASP A 44 9.90 -15.45 -42.50
N THR A 45 10.00 -16.78 -42.43
CA THR A 45 10.06 -17.70 -43.60
C THR A 45 10.03 -19.17 -43.18
N THR A 46 9.38 -19.99 -44.03
CA THR A 46 9.32 -21.46 -43.93
C THR A 46 10.50 -22.14 -44.62
N ARG A 47 11.03 -23.27 -44.08
CA ARG A 47 11.25 -24.56 -44.78
C ARG A 47 11.99 -25.66 -43.99
N HIS A 48 11.35 -26.81 -43.89
CA HIS A 48 11.80 -28.23 -43.95
C HIS A 48 13.13 -28.79 -43.37
N ASN A 49 12.94 -29.99 -42.76
CA ASN A 49 13.80 -31.21 -42.79
C ASN A 49 15.08 -31.24 -41.94
N LYS A 50 15.31 -32.18 -41.01
CA LYS A 50 15.20 -33.66 -41.09
C LYS A 50 15.16 -34.30 -39.69
N ILE A 51 14.64 -35.52 -39.56
CA ILE A 51 14.75 -36.39 -38.37
C ILE A 51 15.79 -37.51 -38.63
N LYS A 52 16.48 -37.98 -37.58
CA LYS A 52 17.06 -39.35 -37.49
C LYS A 52 16.64 -40.01 -36.15
N PRO A 53 16.58 -41.36 -36.05
CA PRO A 53 15.84 -42.06 -34.98
C PRO A 53 16.71 -42.97 -34.08
N GLY A 54 16.10 -43.48 -32.99
CA GLY A 54 16.63 -44.49 -32.05
C GLY A 54 16.36 -44.11 -30.58
N GLU A 55 16.02 -44.99 -29.63
CA GLU A 55 15.77 -46.44 -29.66
C GLU A 55 14.74 -46.88 -28.58
N THR A 56 14.23 -48.10 -28.78
CA THR A 56 13.39 -48.96 -27.92
C THR A 56 13.77 -49.10 -26.44
N LYS A 57 12.76 -49.31 -25.56
CA LYS A 57 12.55 -50.61 -24.86
C LYS A 57 11.18 -50.75 -24.16
N VAL A 58 10.83 -52.00 -23.84
CA VAL A 58 9.48 -52.51 -23.51
C VAL A 58 9.48 -53.29 -22.19
N LYS A 59 8.35 -53.24 -21.45
CA LYS A 59 7.71 -54.25 -20.55
C LYS A 59 6.90 -53.50 -19.47
N GLY A 60 5.70 -53.89 -19.04
CA GLY A 60 4.84 -55.04 -19.36
C GLY A 60 4.06 -55.48 -18.11
N GLY A 61 2.74 -55.64 -18.17
CA GLY A 61 1.91 -56.08 -17.02
C GLY A 61 0.42 -55.74 -17.17
N ASP A 62 -0.43 -56.76 -17.39
CA ASP A 62 -1.86 -56.67 -17.69
C ASP A 62 -2.79 -56.59 -16.45
N VAL A 63 -4.04 -56.13 -16.64
CA VAL A 63 -5.31 -56.89 -16.42
C VAL A 63 -6.46 -56.17 -17.16
N LYS A 64 -7.45 -56.96 -17.63
CA LYS A 64 -8.62 -56.62 -18.48
C LYS A 64 -9.72 -55.88 -17.70
N GLU A 65 -10.79 -55.28 -18.26
CA GLU A 65 -11.47 -55.36 -19.57
C GLU A 65 -12.21 -54.00 -19.82
N GLY A 66 -12.84 -53.63 -20.95
CA GLY A 66 -13.20 -54.34 -22.19
C GLY A 66 -13.56 -53.38 -23.36
N GLY A 67 -14.71 -53.56 -24.02
CA GLY A 67 -15.13 -52.77 -25.21
C GLY A 67 -16.01 -51.54 -24.90
N VAL A 68 -16.25 -50.59 -25.83
CA VAL A 68 -16.42 -50.72 -27.30
C VAL A 68 -15.70 -49.60 -28.09
N ASN A 69 -15.30 -49.91 -29.34
CA ASN A 69 -14.55 -49.04 -30.26
C ASN A 69 -15.35 -47.92 -30.94
N ALA A 70 -14.70 -46.77 -31.17
CA ALA A 70 -14.83 -45.99 -32.42
C ALA A 70 -13.52 -45.25 -32.73
N LYS A 71 -12.91 -45.50 -33.89
CA LYS A 71 -11.58 -44.96 -34.28
C LYS A 71 -11.70 -43.60 -34.97
N GLY A 72 -10.91 -42.62 -34.54
CA GLY A 72 -10.68 -41.36 -35.26
C GLY A 72 -9.20 -41.18 -35.59
N GLY A 73 -8.82 -41.33 -36.87
CA GLY A 73 -7.44 -41.13 -37.35
C GLY A 73 -7.18 -39.71 -37.88
N PRO A 74 -5.93 -39.20 -37.84
CA PRO A 74 -5.64 -37.80 -38.17
C PRO A 74 -5.34 -37.53 -39.65
N GLY A 75 -5.87 -36.40 -40.14
CA GLY A 75 -5.29 -35.47 -41.12
C GLY A 75 -4.48 -36.00 -42.32
N LYS A 76 -5.10 -35.95 -43.50
CA LYS A 76 -4.40 -35.55 -44.75
C LYS A 76 -5.02 -34.26 -45.27
N GLY A 77 -4.18 -33.33 -45.73
CA GLY A 77 -4.61 -32.01 -46.16
C GLY A 77 -5.37 -32.04 -47.49
N THR A 78 -6.50 -31.33 -47.55
CA THR A 78 -7.23 -31.08 -48.79
C THR A 78 -6.77 -29.75 -49.37
N VAL A 79 -6.17 -29.80 -50.57
CA VAL A 79 -5.95 -28.61 -51.40
C VAL A 79 -7.30 -27.94 -51.64
N VAL A 80 -7.42 -26.65 -51.32
CA VAL A 80 -8.65 -25.89 -51.55
C VAL A 80 -8.85 -25.73 -53.06
N LYS A 81 -9.67 -26.59 -53.65
CA LYS A 81 -10.30 -26.28 -54.93
C LYS A 81 -11.27 -25.13 -54.71
N GLN A 82 -11.10 -24.05 -55.46
CA GLN A 82 -12.03 -22.94 -55.52
C GLN A 82 -13.29 -23.40 -56.27
N GLY A 83 -14.27 -23.92 -55.54
CA GLY A 83 -15.54 -24.40 -56.08
C GLY A 83 -16.49 -24.83 -54.96
N ASP A 84 -17.62 -24.14 -54.87
CA ASP A 84 -18.80 -24.41 -54.03
C ASP A 84 -18.55 -24.66 -52.53
N SER A 85 -18.57 -23.55 -51.77
CA SER A 85 -18.81 -23.63 -50.32
C SER A 85 -20.23 -24.14 -50.08
N LYS A 86 -20.35 -25.36 -49.56
CA LYS A 86 -21.62 -26.01 -49.27
C LYS A 86 -22.46 -25.17 -48.30
N ILE A 87 -23.69 -24.85 -48.68
CA ILE A 87 -24.71 -24.33 -47.75
C ILE A 87 -25.34 -25.55 -47.07
N GLU A 88 -25.19 -25.64 -45.75
CA GLU A 88 -25.88 -26.65 -44.95
C GLU A 88 -27.11 -26.02 -44.31
N TYR A 89 -28.26 -26.70 -44.40
CA TYR A 89 -29.51 -26.19 -43.84
C TYR A 89 -30.33 -27.30 -43.19
N SER A 90 -31.06 -26.95 -42.14
CA SER A 90 -32.03 -27.81 -41.48
C SER A 90 -33.23 -27.00 -40.99
N ALA A 91 -34.38 -27.65 -40.84
CA ALA A 91 -35.63 -27.05 -40.38
C ALA A 91 -36.45 -28.14 -39.67
N VAL A 92 -37.17 -27.78 -38.61
CA VAL A 92 -37.89 -28.74 -37.76
C VAL A 92 -39.35 -28.93 -38.19
N ASP A 93 -40.00 -27.87 -38.68
CA ASP A 93 -41.38 -27.92 -39.16
C ASP A 93 -41.43 -28.40 -40.62
N SER A 94 -40.86 -27.60 -41.54
CA SER A 94 -40.91 -27.96 -42.97
C SER A 94 -39.85 -27.25 -43.82
N THR A 95 -39.49 -27.90 -44.93
CA THR A 95 -38.69 -27.31 -46.01
C THR A 95 -39.49 -27.38 -47.31
N LYS A 96 -39.70 -26.24 -47.98
CA LYS A 96 -40.40 -26.15 -49.26
C LYS A 96 -39.46 -25.61 -50.33
N TYR A 97 -39.37 -26.30 -51.47
CA TYR A 97 -38.61 -25.85 -52.63
C TYR A 97 -39.55 -25.42 -53.76
N SER A 98 -39.32 -24.22 -54.31
CA SER A 98 -40.06 -23.67 -55.45
C SER A 98 -39.12 -23.63 -56.65
N LYS A 99 -39.21 -24.61 -57.56
CA LYS A 99 -38.29 -24.75 -58.72
C LYS A 99 -38.42 -23.58 -59.70
N ASP A 100 -39.65 -23.15 -59.95
CA ASP A 100 -40.09 -21.98 -60.74
C ASP A 100 -39.42 -20.67 -60.25
N LYS A 101 -39.56 -20.36 -58.97
CA LYS A 101 -39.04 -19.14 -58.32
C LYS A 101 -37.57 -19.28 -57.93
N SER A 102 -37.07 -20.52 -57.87
CA SER A 102 -35.74 -20.89 -57.41
C SER A 102 -35.48 -20.42 -55.97
N ILE A 103 -36.46 -20.68 -55.09
CA ILE A 103 -36.44 -20.31 -53.67
C ILE A 103 -36.61 -21.56 -52.80
N ILE A 104 -35.72 -21.71 -51.82
CA ILE A 104 -35.87 -22.63 -50.68
C ILE A 104 -36.52 -21.83 -49.54
N TYR A 105 -37.55 -22.41 -48.91
CA TYR A 105 -38.20 -21.89 -47.71
C TYR A 105 -38.00 -22.90 -46.57
N LEU A 106 -37.57 -22.42 -45.40
CA LEU A 106 -37.28 -23.20 -44.20
C LEU A 106 -38.15 -22.66 -43.06
N TYR A 107 -38.89 -23.54 -42.39
CA TYR A 107 -39.84 -23.20 -41.32
C TYR A 107 -39.54 -23.94 -40.02
N GLY A 108 -39.74 -23.23 -38.90
CA GLY A 108 -39.68 -23.77 -37.53
C GLY A 108 -38.27 -24.14 -37.10
N LYS A 109 -37.64 -23.28 -36.28
CA LYS A 109 -36.23 -23.43 -35.86
C LYS A 109 -35.29 -23.79 -37.03
N ALA A 110 -35.42 -23.06 -38.14
CA ALA A 110 -34.56 -23.20 -39.30
C ALA A 110 -33.13 -22.75 -38.96
N ARG A 111 -32.15 -23.57 -39.34
CA ARG A 111 -30.71 -23.30 -39.20
C ARG A 111 -30.06 -23.33 -40.58
N VAL A 112 -29.24 -22.34 -40.88
CA VAL A 112 -28.38 -22.28 -42.07
C VAL A 112 -26.94 -22.06 -41.63
N ILE A 113 -26.02 -22.85 -42.17
CA ILE A 113 -24.58 -22.74 -41.97
C ILE A 113 -23.94 -22.57 -43.34
N TYR A 114 -23.14 -21.51 -43.50
CA TYR A 114 -22.39 -21.23 -44.73
C TYR A 114 -20.99 -20.71 -44.37
N GLN A 115 -19.96 -21.50 -44.65
CA GLN A 115 -18.58 -21.24 -44.20
C GLN A 115 -18.54 -21.01 -42.67
N SER A 116 -18.14 -19.82 -42.21
CA SER A 116 -18.10 -19.41 -40.80
C SER A 116 -19.31 -18.54 -40.37
N PHE A 117 -20.37 -18.50 -41.17
CA PHE A 117 -21.64 -17.86 -40.85
C PHE A 117 -22.66 -18.90 -40.37
N GLU A 118 -23.15 -18.75 -39.14
CA GLU A 118 -24.25 -19.54 -38.55
C GLU A 118 -25.48 -18.63 -38.43
N LEU A 119 -26.66 -19.12 -38.82
CA LEU A 119 -27.93 -18.39 -38.78
C LEU A 119 -29.09 -19.30 -38.33
N ASP A 120 -29.71 -18.95 -37.20
CA ASP A 120 -30.91 -19.60 -36.66
C ASP A 120 -32.12 -18.64 -36.70
N ALA A 121 -33.26 -19.05 -37.23
CA ALA A 121 -34.52 -18.28 -37.18
C ALA A 121 -35.76 -19.19 -37.32
N ASP A 122 -36.97 -18.71 -37.02
CA ASP A 122 -38.21 -19.48 -37.29
C ASP A 122 -38.59 -19.54 -38.77
N TYR A 123 -38.09 -18.58 -39.57
CA TYR A 123 -38.31 -18.54 -41.01
C TYR A 123 -37.05 -18.05 -41.72
N ILE A 124 -36.53 -18.87 -42.64
CA ILE A 124 -35.41 -18.52 -43.51
C ILE A 124 -35.81 -18.84 -44.96
N THR A 125 -35.47 -17.96 -45.89
CA THR A 125 -35.57 -18.22 -47.33
C THR A 125 -34.24 -17.99 -48.01
N TYR A 126 -33.92 -18.82 -49.00
CA TYR A 126 -32.76 -18.64 -49.86
C TYR A 126 -33.20 -18.63 -51.32
N ASN A 127 -32.96 -17.51 -52.00
CA ASN A 127 -33.23 -17.33 -53.43
C ASN A 127 -31.91 -17.53 -54.20
N SER A 128 -31.82 -18.60 -54.99
CA SER A 128 -30.58 -18.92 -55.72
C SER A 128 -30.37 -18.08 -56.97
N LYS A 129 -31.43 -17.54 -57.59
CA LYS A 129 -31.34 -16.59 -58.71
C LYS A 129 -30.66 -15.29 -58.30
N THR A 130 -31.03 -14.74 -57.14
CA THR A 130 -30.45 -13.48 -56.62
C THR A 130 -29.31 -13.70 -55.63
N ASN A 131 -29.04 -14.94 -55.21
CA ASN A 131 -28.08 -15.30 -54.17
C ASN A 131 -28.36 -14.63 -52.81
N THR A 132 -29.64 -14.48 -52.45
CA THR A 132 -30.06 -13.74 -51.25
C THR A 132 -30.70 -14.67 -50.23
N VAL A 133 -30.16 -14.66 -49.01
CA VAL A 133 -30.75 -15.24 -47.80
C VAL A 133 -31.59 -14.16 -47.11
N PHE A 134 -32.84 -14.45 -46.79
CA PHE A 134 -33.67 -13.61 -45.90
C PHE A 134 -34.09 -14.44 -44.69
N ALA A 135 -34.08 -13.84 -43.50
CA ALA A 135 -34.54 -14.48 -42.27
C ALA A 135 -35.35 -13.53 -41.41
N SER A 136 -36.38 -14.03 -40.74
CA SER A 136 -37.23 -13.26 -39.83
C SER A 136 -37.88 -14.12 -38.76
N GLY A 137 -38.28 -13.51 -37.64
CA GLY A 137 -39.18 -14.14 -36.69
C GLY A 137 -40.62 -14.24 -37.23
N LYS A 138 -41.44 -15.05 -36.56
CA LYS A 138 -42.87 -15.25 -36.84
C LYS A 138 -43.70 -14.68 -35.69
N LYS A 139 -44.90 -14.13 -35.96
CA LYS A 139 -45.87 -13.84 -34.88
C LYS A 139 -46.59 -15.13 -34.51
N ASN A 140 -46.64 -15.47 -33.22
CA ASN A 140 -47.45 -16.59 -32.75
C ASN A 140 -48.95 -16.25 -32.74
N ALA A 141 -49.80 -17.24 -32.46
CA ALA A 141 -51.26 -17.05 -32.40
C ALA A 141 -51.75 -16.04 -31.35
N LYS A 142 -50.88 -15.62 -30.40
CA LYS A 142 -51.14 -14.56 -29.41
C LYS A 142 -50.49 -13.22 -29.80
N GLY A 143 -50.13 -13.03 -31.07
CA GLY A 143 -49.54 -11.81 -31.63
C GLY A 143 -48.06 -11.56 -31.25
N LYS A 144 -47.48 -12.35 -30.34
CA LYS A 144 -46.10 -12.17 -29.85
C LYS A 144 -45.09 -12.64 -30.90
N TYR A 145 -44.11 -11.80 -31.20
CA TYR A 145 -43.01 -12.13 -32.11
C TYR A 145 -42.07 -13.16 -31.47
N VAL A 146 -41.81 -14.28 -32.16
CA VAL A 146 -41.01 -15.41 -31.70
C VAL A 146 -40.05 -15.89 -32.81
N GLY A 147 -39.00 -16.63 -32.43
CA GLY A 147 -38.03 -17.19 -33.38
C GLY A 147 -37.23 -16.13 -34.17
N ARG A 148 -36.88 -15.01 -33.50
CA ARG A 148 -35.99 -13.97 -34.03
C ARG A 148 -34.69 -14.55 -34.61
N PRO A 149 -34.19 -14.05 -35.75
CA PRO A 149 -32.87 -14.37 -36.27
C PRO A 149 -31.77 -14.16 -35.24
N ILE A 150 -31.00 -15.22 -34.97
CA ILE A 150 -29.73 -15.21 -34.26
C ILE A 150 -28.66 -15.55 -35.28
N PHE A 151 -27.67 -14.67 -35.46
CA PHE A 151 -26.59 -14.88 -36.41
C PHE A 151 -25.23 -14.69 -35.76
N LYS A 152 -24.23 -15.42 -36.26
CA LYS A 152 -22.87 -15.40 -35.76
C LYS A 152 -21.90 -15.39 -36.93
N MET A 153 -20.88 -14.55 -36.84
CA MET A 153 -19.84 -14.42 -37.86
C MET A 153 -18.47 -14.72 -37.23
N GLU A 154 -17.48 -15.06 -38.06
CA GLU A 154 -16.13 -15.33 -37.59
C GLU A 154 -15.56 -14.16 -36.78
N LYS A 155 -15.03 -14.45 -35.59
CA LYS A 155 -14.48 -13.48 -34.62
C LYS A 155 -15.48 -12.46 -34.05
N GLN A 156 -16.78 -12.62 -34.26
CA GLN A 156 -17.84 -11.79 -33.67
C GLN A 156 -18.77 -12.62 -32.77
N GLY A 157 -19.40 -11.96 -31.79
CA GLY A 157 -20.39 -12.58 -30.91
C GLY A 157 -21.69 -12.93 -31.63
N SER A 158 -22.55 -13.69 -30.96
CA SER A 158 -23.92 -13.93 -31.44
C SER A 158 -24.73 -12.64 -31.41
N SER A 159 -25.28 -12.25 -32.56
CA SER A 159 -26.13 -11.08 -32.74
C SER A 159 -27.58 -11.50 -32.96
N VAL A 160 -28.53 -10.74 -32.41
CA VAL A 160 -29.97 -10.97 -32.57
C VAL A 160 -30.57 -9.87 -33.43
N ALA A 161 -31.55 -10.18 -34.26
CA ALA A 161 -32.29 -9.20 -35.07
C ALA A 161 -33.78 -9.54 -35.13
N ASP A 162 -34.63 -8.62 -35.61
CA ASP A 162 -36.01 -8.97 -35.99
C ASP A 162 -36.04 -9.60 -37.39
N SER A 163 -35.30 -9.03 -38.34
CA SER A 163 -35.10 -9.61 -39.67
C SER A 163 -33.74 -9.23 -40.26
N LEU A 164 -33.26 -10.05 -41.20
CA LEU A 164 -32.06 -9.76 -41.99
C LEU A 164 -32.19 -10.24 -43.44
N SER A 165 -31.44 -9.61 -44.32
CA SER A 165 -31.26 -9.98 -45.72
C SER A 165 -29.77 -9.93 -46.05
N TYR A 166 -29.20 -11.01 -46.57
CA TYR A 166 -27.78 -11.15 -46.86
C TYR A 166 -27.55 -11.76 -48.24
N ASN A 167 -26.74 -11.09 -49.06
CA ASN A 167 -26.40 -11.56 -50.40
C ASN A 167 -25.05 -12.30 -50.38
N THR A 168 -25.09 -13.62 -50.59
CA THR A 168 -23.93 -14.51 -50.44
C THR A 168 -22.82 -14.28 -51.48
N LYS A 169 -23.14 -13.66 -52.63
CA LYS A 169 -22.17 -13.35 -53.70
C LYS A 169 -21.51 -11.98 -53.55
N SER A 170 -22.25 -10.97 -53.10
CA SER A 170 -21.75 -9.58 -52.99
C SER A 170 -21.35 -9.15 -51.59
N GLY A 171 -21.57 -9.99 -50.56
CA GLY A 171 -21.31 -9.67 -49.15
C GLY A 171 -22.23 -8.60 -48.55
N LYS A 172 -23.14 -8.03 -49.34
CA LYS A 172 -24.07 -6.98 -48.90
C LYS A 172 -25.11 -7.57 -47.96
N GLY A 173 -25.17 -7.05 -46.73
CA GLY A 173 -26.14 -7.45 -45.71
C GLY A 173 -26.94 -6.26 -45.20
N THR A 174 -28.22 -6.44 -44.90
CA THR A 174 -29.07 -5.47 -44.20
C THR A 174 -29.73 -6.17 -43.03
N VAL A 175 -29.64 -5.59 -41.84
CA VAL A 175 -30.17 -6.15 -40.59
C VAL A 175 -31.07 -5.11 -39.93
N TYR A 176 -32.24 -5.54 -39.47
CA TYR A 176 -33.26 -4.69 -38.85
C TYR A 176 -33.41 -5.00 -37.36
N ASN A 177 -33.43 -3.93 -36.56
CA ASN A 177 -33.58 -3.97 -35.10
C ASN A 177 -32.54 -4.89 -34.42
N THR A 178 -31.27 -4.65 -34.75
CA THR A 178 -30.15 -5.49 -34.27
C THR A 178 -29.88 -5.27 -32.80
N PHE A 179 -29.57 -6.32 -32.05
CA PHE A 179 -28.91 -6.29 -30.76
C PHE A 179 -27.60 -7.09 -30.86
N THR A 180 -26.46 -6.42 -30.68
CA THR A 180 -25.13 -7.03 -30.83
C THR A 180 -24.15 -6.48 -29.79
N GLU A 181 -23.32 -7.36 -29.24
CA GLU A 181 -22.25 -7.02 -28.31
C GLU A 181 -20.91 -6.87 -29.06
N GLN A 182 -20.18 -5.79 -28.80
CA GLN A 182 -18.87 -5.53 -29.39
C GLN A 182 -17.99 -4.73 -28.42
N GLU A 183 -16.79 -5.25 -28.13
CA GLU A 183 -15.74 -4.55 -27.35
C GLU A 183 -16.18 -4.02 -25.97
N GLY A 184 -17.17 -4.69 -25.34
CA GLY A 184 -17.72 -4.30 -24.02
C GLY A 184 -18.87 -3.27 -24.08
N GLY A 185 -19.34 -2.93 -25.28
CA GLY A 185 -20.57 -2.17 -25.52
C GLY A 185 -21.61 -2.98 -26.31
N PHE A 186 -22.83 -2.48 -26.33
CA PHE A 186 -24.00 -3.05 -26.99
C PHE A 186 -24.56 -2.04 -27.99
N PHE A 187 -24.72 -2.46 -29.24
CA PHE A 187 -25.49 -1.72 -30.24
C PHE A 187 -26.90 -2.30 -30.32
N SER A 188 -27.90 -1.43 -30.19
CA SER A 188 -29.31 -1.80 -30.10
C SER A 188 -30.16 -0.95 -31.06
N GLY A 189 -31.12 -1.59 -31.71
CA GLY A 189 -32.12 -0.93 -32.53
C GLY A 189 -31.68 -0.52 -33.93
N GLY A 190 -32.54 0.23 -34.61
CA GLY A 190 -32.26 0.84 -35.91
C GLY A 190 -32.12 -0.16 -37.06
N GLN A 191 -31.37 0.27 -38.08
CA GLN A 191 -31.03 -0.52 -39.26
C GLN A 191 -29.51 -0.45 -39.48
N SER A 192 -28.89 -1.59 -39.73
CA SER A 192 -27.49 -1.66 -40.16
C SER A 192 -27.38 -2.27 -41.56
N LYS A 193 -26.42 -1.79 -42.36
CA LYS A 193 -26.16 -2.27 -43.71
C LYS A 193 -24.65 -2.45 -43.91
N ARG A 194 -24.22 -3.69 -44.10
CA ARG A 194 -22.85 -4.05 -44.47
C ARG A 194 -22.64 -3.88 -45.96
N GLN A 195 -21.53 -3.25 -46.31
CA GLN A 195 -21.06 -3.00 -47.68
C GLN A 195 -19.95 -4.02 -48.06
N PRO A 196 -19.59 -4.13 -49.36
CA PRO A 196 -18.59 -5.12 -49.83
C PRO A 196 -17.17 -4.88 -49.31
N ASP A 197 -16.86 -3.67 -48.88
CA ASP A 197 -15.59 -3.19 -48.30
C ASP A 197 -15.50 -3.40 -46.78
N ASN A 198 -16.46 -4.13 -46.19
CA ASN A 198 -16.69 -4.30 -44.74
C ASN A 198 -17.17 -3.06 -43.97
N GLU A 199 -17.45 -1.92 -44.61
CA GLU A 199 -18.07 -0.80 -43.90
C GLU A 199 -19.51 -1.14 -43.50
N ILE A 200 -19.92 -0.73 -42.29
CA ILE A 200 -21.27 -0.92 -41.78
C ILE A 200 -21.93 0.44 -41.60
N HIS A 201 -22.88 0.76 -42.48
CA HIS A 201 -23.71 1.95 -42.38
C HIS A 201 -24.81 1.68 -41.35
N VAL A 202 -24.98 2.58 -40.37
CA VAL A 202 -26.01 2.48 -39.32
C VAL A 202 -26.99 3.65 -39.39
N LYS A 203 -28.26 3.41 -39.07
CA LYS A 203 -29.32 4.42 -39.01
C LYS A 203 -30.23 4.18 -37.81
N GLY A 204 -30.41 5.20 -36.98
CA GLY A 204 -31.29 5.17 -35.79
C GLY A 204 -30.88 4.14 -34.75
N MET A 205 -29.58 3.95 -34.52
CA MET A 205 -29.02 2.91 -33.66
C MET A 205 -28.56 3.50 -32.33
N THR A 206 -28.79 2.80 -31.21
CA THR A 206 -28.36 3.22 -29.87
C THR A 206 -27.13 2.42 -29.45
N TYR A 207 -26.03 3.12 -29.16
CA TYR A 207 -24.86 2.53 -28.50
C TYR A 207 -24.97 2.71 -26.99
N SER A 208 -24.82 1.63 -26.22
CA SER A 208 -24.90 1.64 -24.76
C SER A 208 -23.92 0.63 -24.17
N THR A 209 -23.53 0.77 -22.91
CA THR A 209 -22.86 -0.31 -22.17
C THR A 209 -23.83 -1.15 -21.34
N CYS A 210 -25.14 -0.91 -21.50
CA CYS A 210 -26.18 -1.64 -20.81
C CYS A 210 -26.57 -2.89 -21.62
N ASN A 211 -26.47 -4.07 -21.00
CA ASN A 211 -26.64 -5.37 -21.66
C ASN A 211 -28.11 -5.78 -21.91
N LEU A 212 -29.04 -4.85 -21.80
CA LEU A 212 -30.46 -5.08 -22.03
C LEU A 212 -30.81 -4.71 -23.48
N PRO A 213 -31.67 -5.49 -24.17
CA PRO A 213 -32.15 -5.15 -25.52
C PRO A 213 -32.82 -3.76 -25.60
N HIS A 214 -33.35 -3.29 -24.47
CA HIS A 214 -33.80 -1.93 -24.25
C HIS A 214 -32.88 -1.26 -23.22
N PRO A 215 -31.87 -0.47 -23.64
CA PRO A 215 -30.90 0.08 -22.71
C PRO A 215 -31.44 1.31 -21.95
N HIS A 216 -31.27 1.32 -20.62
CA HIS A 216 -31.66 2.44 -19.73
C HIS A 216 -31.03 3.79 -20.11
N PHE A 217 -29.89 3.77 -20.82
CA PHE A 217 -29.26 4.97 -21.37
C PHE A 217 -28.44 4.59 -22.60
N GLY A 218 -28.19 5.54 -23.50
CA GLY A 218 -27.30 5.30 -24.62
C GLY A 218 -27.13 6.50 -25.54
N ILE A 219 -26.09 6.45 -26.36
CA ILE A 219 -25.80 7.42 -27.40
C ILE A 219 -26.64 7.04 -28.63
N PHE A 220 -27.63 7.86 -28.99
CA PHE A 220 -28.50 7.64 -30.13
C PHE A 220 -27.88 8.23 -31.40
N ILE A 221 -27.52 7.35 -32.33
CA ILE A 221 -26.86 7.66 -33.60
C ILE A 221 -27.93 7.73 -34.69
N THR A 222 -28.23 8.94 -35.19
CA THR A 222 -29.24 9.11 -36.26
C THR A 222 -28.81 8.43 -37.57
N LYS A 223 -27.54 8.63 -37.95
CA LYS A 223 -26.84 7.99 -39.08
C LYS A 223 -25.35 7.86 -38.72
N GLY A 224 -24.67 6.84 -39.24
CA GLY A 224 -23.22 6.70 -39.08
C GLY A 224 -22.60 5.62 -39.98
N ILE A 225 -21.27 5.59 -40.00
CA ILE A 225 -20.44 4.62 -40.70
C ILE A 225 -19.48 4.03 -39.68
N VAL A 226 -19.52 2.71 -39.52
CA VAL A 226 -18.61 1.92 -38.68
C VAL A 226 -17.56 1.29 -39.59
N THR A 227 -16.29 1.54 -39.29
CA THR A 227 -15.12 0.97 -39.97
C THR A 227 -14.27 0.17 -38.98
N ASP A 228 -13.26 -0.56 -39.46
CA ASP A 228 -12.31 -1.30 -38.61
C ASP A 228 -11.56 -0.44 -37.58
N LYS A 229 -11.42 0.87 -37.82
CA LYS A 229 -10.59 1.79 -37.00
C LYS A 229 -11.37 2.87 -36.26
N GLN A 230 -12.59 3.18 -36.70
CA GLN A 230 -13.38 4.31 -36.18
C GLN A 230 -14.86 4.20 -36.54
N ILE A 231 -15.70 4.83 -35.72
CA ILE A 231 -17.12 5.08 -35.97
C ILE A 231 -17.28 6.57 -36.24
N ILE A 232 -17.80 6.92 -37.41
CA ILE A 232 -18.16 8.28 -37.80
C ILE A 232 -19.68 8.40 -37.68
N THR A 233 -20.18 9.32 -36.87
CA THR A 233 -21.62 9.58 -36.74
C THR A 233 -21.97 10.93 -37.36
N GLY A 234 -23.17 11.01 -37.94
CA GLY A 234 -23.87 12.29 -38.08
C GLY A 234 -24.46 12.74 -36.74
N PRO A 235 -25.61 13.45 -36.74
CA PRO A 235 -26.22 13.97 -35.52
C PRO A 235 -26.43 12.88 -34.48
N VAL A 236 -25.96 13.14 -33.27
CA VAL A 236 -25.87 12.16 -32.19
C VAL A 236 -26.13 12.83 -30.85
N TYR A 237 -26.93 12.20 -29.99
CA TYR A 237 -27.28 12.75 -28.68
C TYR A 237 -27.38 11.63 -27.63
N LEU A 238 -27.20 11.99 -26.35
CA LEU A 238 -27.39 11.06 -25.24
C LEU A 238 -28.89 10.97 -24.91
N LYS A 239 -29.41 9.75 -24.78
CA LYS A 239 -30.75 9.50 -24.22
C LYS A 239 -30.65 8.70 -22.91
N ILE A 240 -31.54 8.99 -21.96
CA ILE A 240 -31.69 8.28 -20.68
C ILE A 240 -33.17 7.99 -20.49
N GLU A 241 -33.55 6.72 -20.30
CA GLU A 241 -34.95 6.22 -20.28
C GLU A 241 -35.78 6.80 -21.44
N ASP A 242 -35.20 6.75 -22.65
CA ASP A 242 -35.70 7.35 -23.90
C ASP A 242 -35.95 8.87 -23.92
N ILE A 243 -35.66 9.58 -22.84
CA ILE A 243 -35.65 11.04 -22.82
C ILE A 243 -34.34 11.53 -23.49
N PRO A 244 -34.41 12.27 -24.61
CA PRO A 244 -33.24 12.87 -25.22
C PRO A 244 -32.74 14.04 -24.37
N LEU A 245 -31.45 14.05 -24.06
CA LEU A 245 -30.81 15.22 -23.42
C LEU A 245 -30.54 16.29 -24.48
N PRO A 246 -30.65 17.59 -24.14
CA PRO A 246 -30.46 18.70 -25.08
C PRO A 246 -29.01 18.84 -25.59
N LEU A 247 -28.07 18.11 -25.01
CA LEU A 247 -26.67 18.05 -25.44
C LEU A 247 -26.49 17.00 -26.54
N GLY A 248 -26.59 17.45 -27.80
CA GLY A 248 -26.27 16.69 -29.00
C GLY A 248 -25.08 17.28 -29.76
N LEU A 249 -24.35 16.43 -30.48
CA LEU A 249 -23.29 16.82 -31.41
C LEU A 249 -23.80 16.67 -32.86
N PRO A 250 -23.45 17.58 -33.79
CA PRO A 250 -23.83 17.47 -35.20
C PRO A 250 -23.14 16.31 -35.92
N PHE A 251 -21.96 15.91 -35.44
CA PHE A 251 -21.20 14.73 -35.83
C PHE A 251 -20.24 14.33 -34.70
N ALA A 252 -19.81 13.07 -34.66
CA ALA A 252 -18.78 12.61 -33.73
C ALA A 252 -17.89 11.55 -34.37
N PHE A 253 -16.64 11.50 -33.93
CA PHE A 253 -15.65 10.49 -34.32
C PHE A 253 -15.26 9.69 -33.09
N PHE A 254 -15.72 8.45 -33.00
CA PHE A 254 -15.31 7.51 -31.95
C PHE A 254 -14.22 6.60 -32.52
N PRO A 255 -12.93 6.81 -32.19
CA PRO A 255 -11.89 5.90 -32.63
C PRO A 255 -12.07 4.53 -31.95
N LYS A 256 -11.61 3.45 -32.60
CA LYS A 256 -11.37 2.13 -32.00
C LYS A 256 -9.87 1.91 -31.79
N PRO A 257 -9.23 2.58 -30.82
CA PRO A 257 -7.79 2.50 -30.68
C PRO A 257 -7.38 1.23 -29.93
N ASN A 258 -6.68 0.31 -30.61
CA ASN A 258 -5.99 -0.82 -29.97
C ASN A 258 -4.73 -0.40 -29.16
N LYS A 259 -4.54 0.90 -28.88
CA LYS A 259 -3.40 1.49 -28.16
C LYS A 259 -3.80 2.75 -27.39
N ARG A 260 -3.00 3.14 -26.38
CA ARG A 260 -3.17 4.42 -25.67
C ARG A 260 -2.88 5.60 -26.60
N ASN A 261 -3.79 6.57 -26.67
CA ASN A 261 -3.61 7.82 -27.43
C ASN A 261 -3.71 9.04 -26.51
N SER A 262 -3.11 10.16 -26.92
CA SER A 262 -3.26 11.47 -26.28
C SER A 262 -4.66 12.06 -26.52
N GLY A 263 -5.16 12.91 -25.63
CA GLY A 263 -6.51 13.47 -25.75
C GLY A 263 -6.87 14.53 -24.69
N VAL A 264 -7.95 15.27 -24.96
CA VAL A 264 -8.50 16.28 -24.04
C VAL A 264 -9.24 15.61 -22.88
N ILE A 265 -9.05 16.10 -21.66
CA ILE A 265 -9.76 15.70 -20.45
C ILE A 265 -10.81 16.77 -20.14
N ILE A 266 -12.09 16.38 -20.10
CA ILE A 266 -13.21 17.29 -19.85
C ILE A 266 -13.24 17.67 -18.36
N PRO A 267 -13.37 18.97 -18.00
CA PRO A 267 -13.49 19.38 -16.60
C PRO A 267 -14.79 18.90 -15.95
N ASN A 268 -14.70 18.58 -14.66
CA ASN A 268 -15.87 18.43 -13.78
C ASN A 268 -16.44 19.81 -13.47
N VAL A 269 -17.76 19.97 -13.65
CA VAL A 269 -18.50 21.17 -13.21
C VAL A 269 -19.20 20.94 -11.88
N GLY A 270 -19.31 21.97 -11.05
CA GLY A 270 -19.98 21.91 -9.75
C GLY A 270 -19.84 23.19 -8.94
N ASP A 271 -20.23 23.15 -7.67
CA ASP A 271 -20.15 24.27 -6.72
C ASP A 271 -19.38 23.91 -5.44
N ASP A 272 -18.63 24.90 -4.93
CA ASP A 272 -17.97 24.85 -3.63
C ASP A 272 -18.46 26.03 -2.79
N TYR A 273 -18.99 25.77 -1.59
CA TYR A 273 -19.56 26.80 -0.72
C TYR A 273 -18.59 27.96 -0.42
N THR A 274 -17.29 27.67 -0.35
CA THR A 274 -16.25 28.66 -0.04
C THR A 274 -15.68 29.33 -1.29
N ARG A 275 -15.51 28.60 -2.38
CA ARG A 275 -14.81 29.07 -3.61
C ARG A 275 -15.73 29.38 -4.80
N GLY A 276 -17.02 29.08 -4.73
CA GLY A 276 -18.01 29.31 -5.79
C GLY A 276 -18.11 28.15 -6.80
N PHE A 277 -18.76 28.40 -7.94
CA PHE A 277 -18.84 27.44 -9.04
C PHE A 277 -17.45 27.16 -9.61
N PHE A 278 -17.23 25.96 -10.15
CA PHE A 278 -15.93 25.55 -10.66
C PHE A 278 -15.98 24.76 -11.97
N PHE A 279 -14.87 24.86 -12.70
CA PHE A 279 -14.45 23.89 -13.71
C PHE A 279 -13.15 23.26 -13.19
N ARG A 280 -13.20 22.00 -12.75
CA ARG A 280 -12.12 21.31 -12.04
C ARG A 280 -11.59 20.12 -12.83
N ASP A 281 -10.28 19.88 -12.75
CA ASP A 281 -9.61 18.73 -13.34
C ASP A 281 -9.76 18.61 -14.88
N GLY A 282 -9.88 19.74 -15.60
CA GLY A 282 -9.92 19.77 -17.07
C GLY A 282 -8.52 20.00 -17.67
N GLY A 283 -8.21 19.40 -18.81
CA GLY A 283 -6.87 19.57 -19.41
C GLY A 283 -6.55 18.58 -20.52
N TYR A 284 -5.33 18.02 -20.50
CA TYR A 284 -4.84 17.16 -21.58
C TYR A 284 -4.02 15.97 -21.06
N TYR A 285 -4.25 14.80 -21.65
CA TYR A 285 -3.46 13.58 -21.47
C TYR A 285 -2.45 13.44 -22.62
N LEU A 286 -1.18 13.34 -22.27
CA LEU A 286 -0.05 13.13 -23.18
C LEU A 286 0.45 11.68 -23.02
N ASN A 287 0.27 10.86 -24.05
CA ASN A 287 1.05 9.63 -24.18
C ASN A 287 2.40 9.98 -24.83
N LEU A 288 3.48 10.05 -24.05
CA LEU A 288 4.79 10.50 -24.52
C LEU A 288 5.55 9.36 -25.23
N ASN A 289 5.52 8.16 -24.66
CA ASN A 289 6.07 6.93 -25.23
C ASN A 289 5.52 5.69 -24.50
N ASP A 290 5.83 4.49 -24.98
CA ASP A 290 5.38 3.21 -24.40
C ASP A 290 5.69 3.01 -22.90
N TYR A 291 6.57 3.83 -22.31
CA TYR A 291 6.98 3.76 -20.91
C TYR A 291 6.59 4.99 -20.06
N TRP A 292 6.13 6.10 -20.65
CA TRP A 292 5.86 7.37 -19.96
C TRP A 292 4.55 8.02 -20.44
N ASP A 293 3.69 8.36 -19.49
CA ASP A 293 2.50 9.19 -19.72
C ASP A 293 2.48 10.43 -18.81
N ALA A 294 1.70 11.45 -19.20
CA ALA A 294 1.48 12.64 -18.40
C ALA A 294 0.04 13.16 -18.51
N LYS A 295 -0.47 13.74 -17.44
CA LYS A 295 -1.74 14.47 -17.33
C LYS A 295 -1.42 15.87 -16.85
N ILE A 296 -1.84 16.88 -17.60
CA ILE A 296 -1.76 18.28 -17.21
C ILE A 296 -3.21 18.75 -17.05
N LEU A 297 -3.57 19.12 -15.82
CA LEU A 297 -4.93 19.49 -15.42
C LEU A 297 -4.94 20.91 -14.84
N GLY A 298 -5.91 21.71 -15.24
CA GLY A 298 -6.25 23.00 -14.69
C GLY A 298 -7.56 22.95 -13.89
N THR A 299 -7.70 23.88 -12.97
CA THR A 299 -8.92 24.11 -12.18
C THR A 299 -9.13 25.60 -12.01
N ILE A 300 -10.36 26.07 -12.21
CA ILE A 300 -10.78 27.45 -11.96
C ILE A 300 -12.08 27.48 -11.15
N TYR A 301 -12.21 28.48 -10.29
CA TYR A 301 -13.39 28.75 -9.47
C TYR A 301 -13.86 30.20 -9.68
N THR A 302 -15.17 30.46 -9.59
CA THR A 302 -15.72 31.81 -9.85
C THR A 302 -15.32 32.87 -8.82
N ARG A 303 -14.98 32.51 -7.58
CA ARG A 303 -14.39 33.45 -6.58
C ARG A 303 -12.87 33.58 -6.71
N GLY A 304 -12.34 33.62 -7.93
CA GLY A 304 -10.93 33.91 -8.22
C GLY A 304 -9.89 32.90 -7.68
N SER A 305 -10.32 31.69 -7.29
CA SER A 305 -9.41 30.60 -6.93
C SER A 305 -9.04 29.78 -8.16
N TYR A 306 -7.82 29.27 -8.23
CA TYR A 306 -7.36 28.44 -9.35
C TYR A 306 -6.29 27.43 -8.89
N GLY A 307 -6.09 26.39 -9.68
CA GLY A 307 -5.08 25.36 -9.43
C GLY A 307 -4.60 24.67 -10.70
N ALA A 308 -3.44 24.05 -10.62
CA ALA A 308 -2.84 23.23 -11.64
C ALA A 308 -2.30 21.94 -11.03
N SER A 309 -2.51 20.81 -11.72
CA SER A 309 -1.98 19.50 -11.33
C SER A 309 -1.27 18.86 -12.52
N ILE A 310 -0.03 18.47 -12.31
CA ILE A 310 0.76 17.71 -13.29
C ILE A 310 1.03 16.34 -12.67
N THR A 311 0.52 15.29 -13.31
CA THR A 311 0.81 13.90 -12.92
C THR A 311 1.51 13.19 -14.08
N SER A 312 2.68 12.60 -13.87
CA SER A 312 3.34 11.76 -14.86
C SER A 312 3.66 10.39 -14.28
N ASN A 313 3.32 9.34 -15.02
CA ASN A 313 3.59 7.95 -14.64
C ASN A 313 4.64 7.37 -15.58
N TYR A 314 5.57 6.61 -15.04
CA TYR A 314 6.61 5.97 -15.82
C TYR A 314 6.81 4.52 -15.37
N VAL A 315 6.79 3.58 -16.32
CA VAL A 315 6.91 2.15 -16.06
C VAL A 315 7.76 1.50 -17.13
N LYS A 316 8.90 0.92 -16.75
CA LYS A 316 9.70 0.06 -17.61
C LYS A 316 9.75 -1.33 -16.99
N ARG A 317 9.03 -2.29 -17.60
CA ARG A 317 8.90 -3.66 -17.10
C ARG A 317 10.28 -4.27 -16.82
N TYR A 318 10.38 -4.97 -15.69
CA TYR A 318 11.62 -5.55 -15.15
C TYR A 318 12.75 -4.55 -14.81
N LYS A 319 12.52 -3.23 -14.86
CA LYS A 319 13.50 -2.21 -14.44
C LYS A 319 13.01 -1.34 -13.28
N TYR A 320 11.96 -0.55 -13.50
CA TYR A 320 11.44 0.39 -12.50
C TYR A 320 10.00 0.79 -12.80
N ASN A 321 9.28 1.23 -11.78
CA ASN A 321 8.00 1.93 -11.91
C ASN A 321 7.96 3.15 -10.97
N GLY A 322 7.09 4.10 -11.28
CA GLY A 322 6.84 5.22 -10.41
C GLY A 322 5.90 6.26 -11.01
N SER A 323 5.62 7.26 -10.20
CA SER A 323 4.76 8.40 -10.55
C SER A 323 5.26 9.66 -9.85
N ILE A 324 5.17 10.78 -10.54
CA ILE A 324 5.37 12.11 -9.96
C ILE A 324 4.08 12.92 -10.11
N LYS A 325 3.64 13.55 -9.03
CA LYS A 325 2.49 14.45 -8.99
C LYS A 325 2.89 15.76 -8.34
N VAL A 326 2.65 16.85 -9.04
CA VAL A 326 2.89 18.22 -8.57
C VAL A 326 1.56 18.96 -8.65
N ASP A 327 1.06 19.39 -7.49
CA ASP A 327 -0.14 20.21 -7.37
C ASP A 327 0.24 21.61 -6.89
N TYR A 328 -0.34 22.63 -7.52
CA TYR A 328 -0.28 24.02 -7.07
C TYR A 328 -1.70 24.57 -7.02
N ASN A 329 -2.06 25.24 -5.92
CA ASN A 329 -3.35 25.88 -5.73
C ASN A 329 -3.17 27.30 -5.19
N SER A 330 -4.00 28.21 -5.68
CA SER A 330 -4.14 29.58 -5.18
C SER A 330 -5.59 29.78 -4.78
N ASN A 331 -5.91 29.55 -3.51
CA ASN A 331 -7.28 29.67 -2.99
C ASN A 331 -7.53 31.08 -2.43
N ARG A 332 -8.72 31.62 -2.64
CA ARG A 332 -9.25 32.83 -1.99
C ARG A 332 -10.50 32.45 -1.21
N TYR A 333 -10.67 33.05 -0.04
CA TYR A 333 -11.81 32.82 0.85
C TYR A 333 -12.47 34.16 1.22
N GLY A 334 -13.71 34.13 1.69
CA GLY A 334 -14.48 35.34 1.99
C GLY A 334 -15.06 36.01 0.73
N LEU A 335 -15.50 37.26 0.91
CA LEU A 335 -16.12 38.06 -0.15
C LEU A 335 -15.11 39.05 -0.73
N GLU A 336 -15.23 39.34 -2.02
CA GLU A 336 -14.42 40.36 -2.68
C GLU A 336 -14.57 41.73 -1.99
N GLY A 337 -13.45 42.44 -1.80
CA GLY A 337 -13.39 43.66 -0.97
C GLY A 337 -13.14 43.43 0.53
N THR A 338 -13.19 42.20 1.05
CA THR A 338 -12.86 41.92 2.45
C THR A 338 -11.36 41.63 2.66
N PRO A 339 -10.76 41.95 3.83
CA PRO A 339 -9.36 41.60 4.15
C PRO A 339 -9.04 40.10 4.05
N GLN A 340 -10.06 39.24 4.15
CA GLN A 340 -9.96 37.79 4.05
C GLN A 340 -9.77 37.30 2.60
N TYR A 341 -10.08 38.12 1.58
CA TYR A 341 -10.01 37.78 0.15
C TYR A 341 -8.58 37.76 -0.44
N ASN A 342 -7.60 37.41 0.39
CA ASN A 342 -6.20 37.29 0.00
C ASN A 342 -5.87 35.89 -0.56
N PRO A 343 -5.00 35.79 -1.58
CA PRO A 343 -4.67 34.52 -2.21
C PRO A 343 -3.71 33.68 -1.34
N VAL A 344 -4.21 32.57 -0.80
CA VAL A 344 -3.42 31.57 -0.09
C VAL A 344 -2.84 30.59 -1.10
N LYS A 345 -1.51 30.50 -1.17
CA LYS A 345 -0.78 29.68 -2.14
C LYS A 345 -0.27 28.40 -1.49
N ASP A 346 -0.72 27.27 -2.00
CA ASP A 346 -0.42 25.94 -1.50
C ASP A 346 0.19 25.06 -2.60
N TYR A 347 1.15 24.22 -2.24
CA TYR A 347 1.73 23.24 -3.16
C TYR A 347 1.88 21.87 -2.51
N SER A 348 1.85 20.82 -3.33
CA SER A 348 2.10 19.43 -2.95
C SER A 348 2.97 18.77 -4.02
N ILE A 349 4.08 18.18 -3.59
CA ILE A 349 4.99 17.39 -4.43
C ILE A 349 4.98 15.96 -3.89
N GLN A 350 4.52 15.04 -4.73
CA GLN A 350 4.48 13.62 -4.44
C GLN A 350 5.29 12.88 -5.49
N TRP A 351 6.25 12.07 -5.09
CA TRP A 351 7.04 11.24 -6.01
C TRP A 351 7.24 9.86 -5.42
N GLN A 352 6.69 8.86 -6.12
CA GLN A 352 6.92 7.46 -5.85
C GLN A 352 7.86 6.88 -6.91
N HIS A 353 8.84 6.10 -6.47
CA HIS A 353 9.71 5.29 -7.32
C HIS A 353 9.97 3.96 -6.63
N SER A 354 9.94 2.86 -7.39
CA SER A 354 10.48 1.58 -6.95
C SER A 354 11.25 0.92 -8.08
N GLN A 355 12.50 0.55 -7.80
CA GLN A 355 13.32 -0.28 -8.67
C GLN A 355 12.92 -1.75 -8.48
N ASN A 356 12.83 -2.51 -9.57
CA ASN A 356 12.68 -3.95 -9.48
C ASN A 356 14.01 -4.56 -8.99
N ALA A 357 13.99 -5.33 -7.91
CA ALA A 357 15.18 -5.96 -7.33
C ALA A 357 15.95 -6.86 -8.31
N ASN A 358 15.24 -7.46 -9.28
CA ASN A 358 15.85 -8.31 -10.33
C ASN A 358 16.56 -7.48 -11.42
N ALA A 359 16.33 -6.16 -11.49
CA ALA A 359 16.96 -5.29 -12.49
C ALA A 359 18.48 -5.15 -12.26
N HIS A 360 18.88 -5.12 -10.98
CA HIS A 360 20.27 -5.05 -10.54
C HIS A 360 20.40 -5.74 -9.17
N PRO A 361 20.59 -7.08 -9.15
CA PRO A 361 20.68 -7.85 -7.91
C PRO A 361 21.69 -7.27 -6.91
N GLY A 362 21.32 -7.26 -5.63
CA GLY A 362 22.13 -6.65 -4.58
C GLY A 362 22.09 -5.11 -4.55
N THR A 363 21.31 -4.44 -5.40
CA THR A 363 21.01 -3.00 -5.27
C THR A 363 19.51 -2.74 -5.27
N ASN A 364 19.11 -1.66 -4.60
CA ASN A 364 17.73 -1.24 -4.53
C ASN A 364 17.65 0.29 -4.41
N PHE A 365 16.78 0.92 -5.19
CA PHE A 365 16.48 2.35 -5.11
C PHE A 365 14.97 2.55 -4.98
N ASN A 366 14.55 3.29 -3.95
CA ASN A 366 13.15 3.64 -3.74
C ASN A 366 13.03 5.11 -3.34
N ALA A 367 11.97 5.75 -3.82
CA ALA A 367 11.58 7.08 -3.38
C ALA A 367 10.10 7.06 -3.00
N SER A 368 9.76 7.70 -1.90
CA SER A 368 8.42 7.98 -1.43
C SER A 368 8.46 9.38 -0.83
N VAL A 369 8.39 10.39 -1.70
CA VAL A 369 8.39 11.80 -1.33
C VAL A 369 6.95 12.30 -1.26
N ASN A 370 6.63 13.05 -0.21
CA ASN A 370 5.35 13.68 0.04
C ASN A 370 5.59 14.98 0.83
N ILE A 371 5.87 16.06 0.10
CA ILE A 371 6.16 17.39 0.64
C ILE A 371 4.97 18.29 0.33
N ARG A 372 4.43 19.00 1.32
CA ARG A 372 3.28 19.91 1.13
C ARG A 372 3.47 21.19 1.94
N THR A 373 2.83 22.28 1.54
CA THR A 373 2.66 23.44 2.42
C THR A 373 1.88 23.04 3.67
N SER A 374 2.18 23.67 4.82
CA SER A 374 1.52 23.36 6.09
C SER A 374 0.00 23.57 6.05
N GLY A 375 -0.50 24.48 5.20
CA GLY A 375 -1.92 24.68 4.93
C GLY A 375 -2.54 23.78 3.83
N TYR A 376 -1.77 23.00 3.07
CA TYR A 376 -2.27 22.33 1.85
C TYR A 376 -3.51 21.48 2.13
N ASN A 377 -3.44 20.59 3.11
CA ASN A 377 -4.49 19.61 3.40
C ASN A 377 -5.80 20.27 3.85
N THR A 378 -5.73 21.37 4.62
CA THR A 378 -6.92 22.10 5.09
C THR A 378 -7.48 23.00 3.99
N ASN A 379 -6.63 23.76 3.30
CA ASN A 379 -7.05 24.77 2.34
C ASN A 379 -7.61 24.15 1.06
N THR A 380 -7.01 23.05 0.59
CA THR A 380 -7.46 22.33 -0.61
C THR A 380 -8.51 21.26 -0.34
N ALA A 381 -9.01 21.13 0.90
CA ALA A 381 -9.90 20.03 1.31
C ALA A 381 -9.32 18.64 0.97
N GLY A 382 -8.02 18.44 1.27
CA GLY A 382 -7.30 17.21 0.94
C GLY A 382 -7.12 17.00 -0.57
N GLY A 383 -6.68 18.02 -1.31
CA GLY A 383 -6.49 17.93 -2.76
C GLY A 383 -7.80 17.75 -3.54
N ASN A 384 -8.86 18.44 -3.11
CA ASN A 384 -10.25 18.36 -3.61
C ASN A 384 -10.89 16.95 -3.49
N SER A 385 -10.32 16.06 -2.67
CA SER A 385 -10.93 14.76 -2.36
C SER A 385 -12.05 14.86 -1.33
N TYR A 386 -12.02 15.89 -0.46
CA TYR A 386 -12.85 16.05 0.72
C TYR A 386 -12.76 14.86 1.72
N ASP A 387 -11.69 14.06 1.63
CA ASP A 387 -11.40 12.97 2.55
C ASP A 387 -10.92 13.52 3.89
N PHE A 388 -11.73 13.33 4.94
CA PHE A 388 -11.42 13.72 6.32
C PHE A 388 -10.05 13.19 6.78
N ARG A 389 -9.62 11.99 6.36
CA ARG A 389 -8.31 11.42 6.72
C ARG A 389 -7.16 12.19 6.10
N GLN A 390 -7.34 12.74 4.90
CA GLN A 390 -6.33 13.59 4.26
C GLN A 390 -6.33 15.00 4.83
N ILE A 391 -7.50 15.56 5.12
CA ILE A 391 -7.65 16.90 5.73
C ILE A 391 -6.98 16.94 7.12
N THR A 392 -7.14 15.88 7.92
CA THR A 392 -6.54 15.77 9.26
C THR A 392 -5.12 15.17 9.29
N GLN A 393 -4.53 14.87 8.13
CA GLN A 393 -3.16 14.38 8.06
C GLN A 393 -2.18 15.51 8.40
N ASN A 394 -1.74 15.57 9.66
CA ASN A 394 -0.76 16.55 10.12
C ASN A 394 0.71 16.07 10.02
N ALA A 395 0.93 14.76 9.92
CA ALA A 395 2.27 14.18 9.76
C ALA A 395 2.53 13.81 8.29
N LEU A 396 3.56 14.44 7.71
CA LEU A 396 4.06 14.19 6.37
C LEU A 396 5.48 13.63 6.48
N SER A 397 5.75 12.50 5.84
CA SER A 397 7.08 11.93 5.76
C SER A 397 7.49 11.69 4.31
N SER A 398 8.78 11.86 4.06
CA SER A 398 9.41 11.65 2.76
C SER A 398 10.69 10.86 2.96
N SER A 399 10.94 9.87 2.10
CA SER A 399 12.18 9.13 2.05
C SER A 399 12.65 8.91 0.62
N ILE A 400 13.93 9.11 0.38
CA ILE A 400 14.64 8.61 -0.80
C ILE A 400 15.71 7.69 -0.26
N SER A 401 15.78 6.45 -0.72
CA SER A 401 16.69 5.43 -0.20
C SER A 401 17.39 4.68 -1.32
N TYR A 402 18.69 4.48 -1.13
CA TYR A 402 19.55 3.65 -1.94
C TYR A 402 20.21 2.61 -1.04
N GLY A 403 20.03 1.33 -1.36
CA GLY A 403 20.67 0.20 -0.67
C GLY A 403 21.55 -0.58 -1.63
N ARG A 404 22.71 -1.03 -1.15
CA ARG A 404 23.61 -1.94 -1.86
C ARG A 404 24.20 -2.96 -0.90
N THR A 405 24.05 -4.23 -1.24
CA THR A 405 24.78 -5.33 -0.60
C THR A 405 25.94 -5.75 -1.50
N PHE A 406 27.12 -5.92 -0.92
CA PHE A 406 28.33 -6.33 -1.64
C PHE A 406 29.20 -7.25 -0.77
N ALA A 407 30.36 -7.65 -1.29
CA ALA A 407 31.24 -8.65 -0.69
C ALA A 407 30.51 -9.97 -0.35
N ASP A 408 29.77 -10.52 -1.33
CA ASP A 408 29.09 -11.81 -1.21
C ASP A 408 28.15 -11.87 0.01
N GLY A 409 27.22 -10.89 0.07
CA GLY A 409 26.22 -10.75 1.14
C GLY A 409 26.71 -10.10 2.44
N LYS A 410 28.02 -10.01 2.66
CA LYS A 410 28.60 -9.71 3.98
C LYS A 410 28.63 -8.23 4.36
N VAL A 411 28.52 -7.32 3.39
CA VAL A 411 28.51 -5.87 3.66
C VAL A 411 27.25 -5.24 3.07
N THR A 412 26.48 -4.58 3.93
CA THR A 412 25.26 -3.85 3.58
C THR A 412 25.52 -2.35 3.74
N PHE A 413 25.33 -1.60 2.67
CA PHE A 413 25.35 -0.13 2.67
C PHE A 413 23.94 0.38 2.35
N ALA A 414 23.47 1.36 3.09
CA ALA A 414 22.26 2.09 2.76
C ALA A 414 22.45 3.59 3.02
N ALA A 415 22.11 4.41 2.04
CA ALA A 415 22.07 5.86 2.16
C ALA A 415 20.64 6.35 1.93
N ALA A 416 20.20 7.31 2.73
CA ALA A 416 18.88 7.89 2.62
C ALA A 416 18.90 9.43 2.73
N ALA A 417 17.91 10.05 2.11
CA ALA A 417 17.42 11.37 2.46
C ALA A 417 16.07 11.19 3.14
N ARG A 418 15.88 11.76 4.32
CA ARG A 418 14.64 11.70 5.10
C ARG A 418 14.14 13.10 5.38
N HIS A 419 12.84 13.31 5.26
CA HIS A 419 12.17 14.53 5.66
C HIS A 419 10.90 14.16 6.44
N SER A 420 10.69 14.81 7.58
CA SER A 420 9.50 14.72 8.41
C SER A 420 8.98 16.14 8.64
N GLN A 421 7.68 16.33 8.50
CA GLN A 421 7.02 17.62 8.70
C GLN A 421 5.74 17.41 9.50
N ASN A 422 5.56 18.24 10.52
CA ASN A 422 4.32 18.35 11.26
C ASN A 422 3.67 19.69 10.90
N THR A 423 2.54 19.65 10.19
CA THR A 423 1.86 20.85 9.68
C THR A 423 1.24 21.70 10.79
N GLN A 424 0.87 21.09 11.92
CA GLN A 424 0.23 21.77 13.06
C GLN A 424 1.24 22.60 13.86
N SER A 425 2.43 22.06 14.13
CA SER A 425 3.54 22.79 14.77
C SER A 425 4.42 23.57 13.78
N LYS A 426 4.20 23.39 12.47
CA LYS A 426 5.04 23.90 11.37
C LYS A 426 6.50 23.48 11.45
N SER A 427 6.81 22.42 12.21
CA SER A 427 8.17 21.89 12.34
C SER A 427 8.52 21.02 11.14
N VAL A 428 9.77 21.13 10.69
CA VAL A 428 10.38 20.38 9.60
C VAL A 428 11.72 19.85 10.07
N ASP A 429 11.86 18.53 10.02
CA ASP A 429 13.09 17.80 10.29
C ASP A 429 13.59 17.21 8.97
N VAL A 430 14.83 17.51 8.59
CA VAL A 430 15.48 16.93 7.40
C VAL A 430 16.76 16.23 7.84
N THR A 431 16.90 14.96 7.46
CA THR A 431 18.14 14.20 7.65
C THR A 431 18.70 13.80 6.29
N LEU A 432 19.80 14.43 5.88
CA LEU A 432 20.43 14.23 4.57
C LEU A 432 21.92 14.63 4.61
N PRO A 433 22.87 13.71 4.34
CA PRO A 433 22.66 12.26 4.17
C PRO A 433 22.39 11.55 5.50
N ASP A 434 21.71 10.42 5.42
CA ASP A 434 21.56 9.44 6.49
C ASP A 434 22.11 8.09 5.99
N ILE A 435 23.34 7.78 6.37
CA ILE A 435 24.11 6.64 5.88
C ILE A 435 24.22 5.59 6.98
N SER A 436 24.07 4.33 6.58
CA SER A 436 24.35 3.16 7.40
C SER A 436 25.21 2.18 6.61
N LEU A 437 26.22 1.64 7.27
CA LEU A 437 27.08 0.57 6.77
C LEU A 437 27.10 -0.53 7.83
N GLY A 438 26.76 -1.75 7.45
CA GLY A 438 26.80 -2.93 8.31
C GLY A 438 27.70 -4.00 7.69
N VAL A 439 28.55 -4.61 8.52
CA VAL A 439 29.33 -5.78 8.19
C VAL A 439 28.80 -6.93 9.03
N GLN A 440 28.41 -8.01 8.36
CA GLN A 440 27.93 -9.23 9.01
C GLN A 440 28.99 -9.76 9.99
N SER A 441 28.57 -10.21 11.16
CA SER A 441 29.48 -10.78 12.15
C SER A 441 30.24 -11.98 11.58
N PHE A 442 31.56 -11.99 11.76
CA PHE A 442 32.45 -13.06 11.33
C PHE A 442 33.31 -13.54 12.50
N SER A 443 33.74 -14.80 12.47
CA SER A 443 34.69 -15.34 13.45
C SER A 443 36.13 -15.11 12.97
N PRO A 444 36.90 -14.13 13.47
CA PRO A 444 38.26 -13.85 13.00
C PRO A 444 39.23 -15.00 13.23
N PHE A 445 38.93 -15.91 14.17
CA PHE A 445 39.81 -17.05 14.53
C PHE A 445 39.31 -18.40 14.01
N ASP A 446 38.19 -18.48 13.28
CA ASP A 446 37.74 -19.72 12.65
C ASP A 446 38.24 -19.81 11.20
N SER A 447 38.71 -20.99 10.79
CA SER A 447 39.20 -21.20 9.43
C SER A 447 38.06 -21.57 8.49
N LYS A 448 38.09 -21.02 7.27
CA LYS A 448 37.17 -21.42 6.18
C LYS A 448 37.26 -22.92 5.83
N THR A 449 38.39 -23.56 6.15
CA THR A 449 38.69 -24.97 5.88
C THR A 449 38.79 -25.82 7.15
N ARG A 450 38.12 -25.42 8.25
CA ARG A 450 38.17 -26.16 9.52
C ARG A 450 37.71 -27.61 9.36
N VAL A 451 38.52 -28.53 9.92
CA VAL A 451 38.18 -29.94 10.16
C VAL A 451 38.08 -30.15 11.67
N GLY A 452 37.07 -30.91 12.12
CA GLY A 452 36.79 -31.13 13.54
C GLY A 452 35.99 -30.01 14.22
N ASP A 453 35.68 -30.19 15.51
CA ASP A 453 34.80 -29.30 16.27
C ASP A 453 35.38 -27.89 16.49
N GLN A 454 34.48 -26.91 16.56
CA GLN A 454 34.82 -25.50 16.74
C GLN A 454 35.28 -25.23 18.18
N LYS A 455 36.55 -24.84 18.35
CA LYS A 455 37.14 -24.49 19.65
C LYS A 455 36.54 -23.20 20.20
N TRP A 456 36.62 -22.99 21.52
CA TRP A 456 35.97 -21.86 22.19
C TRP A 456 36.37 -20.48 21.63
N TYR A 457 37.66 -20.26 21.35
CA TYR A 457 38.16 -19.00 20.78
C TYR A 457 37.69 -18.77 19.33
N GLN A 458 37.35 -19.83 18.59
CA GLN A 458 36.80 -19.74 17.23
C GLN A 458 35.31 -19.34 17.22
N LYS A 459 34.64 -19.43 18.39
CA LYS A 459 33.27 -18.93 18.62
C LYS A 459 33.23 -17.43 18.93
N ILE A 460 34.38 -16.77 19.06
CA ILE A 460 34.45 -15.31 19.13
C ILE A 460 34.05 -14.77 17.76
N THR A 461 33.06 -13.89 17.76
CA THR A 461 32.54 -13.18 16.59
C THR A 461 32.77 -11.69 16.74
N VAL A 462 33.12 -11.03 15.63
CA VAL A 462 33.29 -9.58 15.55
C VAL A 462 32.34 -9.06 14.47
N GLY A 463 31.54 -8.06 14.81
CA GLY A 463 30.76 -7.27 13.85
C GLY A 463 31.33 -5.86 13.71
N TYR A 464 30.85 -5.14 12.70
CA TYR A 464 31.08 -3.70 12.58
C TYR A 464 29.84 -3.04 11.99
N SER A 465 29.43 -1.92 12.56
CA SER A 465 28.48 -1.01 11.92
C SER A 465 28.92 0.44 12.06
N MET A 466 28.53 1.26 11.09
CA MET A 466 28.73 2.70 11.09
C MET A 466 27.41 3.36 10.68
N VAL A 467 27.00 4.37 11.43
CA VAL A 467 25.91 5.28 11.06
C VAL A 467 26.52 6.66 10.91
N ALA A 468 26.21 7.37 9.83
CA ALA A 468 26.69 8.72 9.58
C ALA A 468 25.52 9.57 9.11
N SER A 469 25.13 10.55 9.91
CA SER A 469 23.89 11.28 9.72
C SER A 469 24.15 12.79 9.82
N ASN A 470 23.38 13.54 9.05
CA ASN A 470 23.37 14.99 9.04
C ASN A 470 21.91 15.43 9.16
N SER A 471 21.56 16.18 10.19
CA SER A 471 20.18 16.47 10.57
C SER A 471 19.99 17.94 10.91
N ILE A 472 18.88 18.51 10.44
CA ILE A 472 18.45 19.88 10.73
C ILE A 472 16.97 19.84 11.17
N SER A 473 16.68 20.51 12.28
CA SER A 473 15.32 20.67 12.82
C SER A 473 15.01 22.16 12.94
N THR A 474 13.92 22.60 12.29
CA THR A 474 13.55 24.02 12.19
C THR A 474 12.05 24.17 11.94
N VAL A 475 11.52 25.39 11.94
CA VAL A 475 10.19 25.68 11.38
C VAL A 475 10.26 25.89 9.87
N ASP A 476 9.17 25.59 9.16
CA ASP A 476 9.06 25.66 7.69
C ASP A 476 9.54 27.00 7.10
N SER A 477 9.17 28.12 7.74
CA SER A 477 9.54 29.50 7.34
C SER A 477 11.03 29.84 7.48
N LEU A 478 11.79 29.08 8.27
CA LEU A 478 13.24 29.29 8.48
C LEU A 478 14.10 28.28 7.70
N LEU A 479 13.51 27.25 7.10
CA LEU A 479 14.23 26.30 6.27
C LEU A 479 14.94 27.03 5.11
N PHE A 480 16.17 26.62 4.81
CA PHE A 480 17.09 27.28 3.85
C PHE A 480 17.55 28.72 4.19
N THR A 481 17.23 29.25 5.38
CA THR A 481 17.89 30.48 5.87
C THR A 481 19.28 30.18 6.42
N LYS A 482 20.20 31.17 6.40
CA LYS A 482 21.56 31.01 6.98
C LYS A 482 21.51 30.52 8.43
N LYS A 483 20.63 31.14 9.25
CA LYS A 483 20.38 30.78 10.66
C LYS A 483 19.96 29.32 10.87
N ALA A 484 19.40 28.66 9.86
CA ALA A 484 19.02 27.25 9.94
C ALA A 484 20.22 26.35 9.58
N ILE A 485 21.05 26.73 8.61
CA ILE A 485 22.31 26.04 8.29
C ILE A 485 23.26 26.06 9.50
N ASP A 486 23.33 27.20 10.21
CA ASP A 486 24.15 27.35 11.44
C ASP A 486 23.70 26.41 12.60
N ARG A 487 22.56 25.73 12.49
CA ARG A 487 21.99 24.78 13.48
C ARG A 487 22.06 23.31 13.06
N LEU A 488 22.64 23.04 11.90
CA LEU A 488 22.77 21.71 11.33
C LEU A 488 23.70 20.84 12.19
N ARG A 489 23.28 19.61 12.51
CA ARG A 489 24.01 18.68 13.39
C ARG A 489 24.49 17.49 12.57
N ASN A 490 25.77 17.16 12.66
CA ASN A 490 26.37 16.06 11.89
C ASN A 490 27.37 15.25 12.71
N GLY A 491 27.56 13.98 12.33
CA GLY A 491 28.57 13.11 12.90
C GLY A 491 28.58 11.71 12.31
N PHE A 492 29.43 10.87 12.90
CA PHE A 492 29.54 9.43 12.63
C PHE A 492 29.47 8.69 13.98
N GLN A 493 28.84 7.52 14.01
CA GLN A 493 28.89 6.58 15.13
C GLN A 493 29.30 5.21 14.59
N HIS A 494 30.44 4.71 15.05
CA HIS A 494 30.96 3.39 14.77
C HIS A 494 30.64 2.47 15.96
N THR A 495 30.24 1.23 15.70
CA THR A 495 29.94 0.22 16.72
C THR A 495 30.64 -1.08 16.36
N VAL A 496 31.49 -1.56 17.27
CA VAL A 496 32.23 -2.83 17.15
C VAL A 496 31.76 -3.76 18.28
N PRO A 497 30.73 -4.60 18.03
CA PRO A 497 30.35 -5.66 18.95
C PRO A 497 31.29 -6.86 18.78
N VAL A 498 31.82 -7.35 19.90
CA VAL A 498 32.57 -8.61 20.02
C VAL A 498 31.78 -9.53 20.93
N SER A 499 31.46 -10.75 20.48
CA SER A 499 30.70 -11.71 21.31
C SER A 499 31.15 -13.15 21.12
N ILE A 500 31.09 -13.92 22.19
CA ILE A 500 31.22 -15.38 22.22
C ILE A 500 29.93 -15.97 22.79
N ASN A 501 29.37 -16.97 22.10
CA ASN A 501 28.15 -17.65 22.51
C ASN A 501 28.38 -19.16 22.50
N PHE A 502 27.99 -19.85 23.58
CA PHE A 502 28.09 -21.31 23.66
C PHE A 502 27.06 -21.90 24.63
N THR A 503 26.57 -23.09 24.32
CA THR A 503 25.77 -23.89 25.25
C THR A 503 26.70 -24.75 26.10
N ALA A 504 26.70 -24.54 27.42
CA ALA A 504 27.39 -25.40 28.38
C ALA A 504 26.41 -26.42 28.99
N LEU A 505 26.93 -27.61 29.28
CA LEU A 505 26.17 -28.71 29.91
C LEU A 505 24.86 -29.08 29.19
N LYS A 506 24.69 -28.71 27.90
CA LYS A 506 23.46 -28.83 27.10
C LYS A 506 22.23 -28.01 27.57
N TYR A 507 22.24 -27.45 28.77
CA TYR A 507 21.08 -26.75 29.36
C TYR A 507 21.23 -25.24 29.53
N PHE A 508 22.45 -24.72 29.56
CA PHE A 508 22.73 -23.31 29.83
C PHE A 508 23.36 -22.65 28.62
N ASN A 509 22.69 -21.65 28.05
CA ASN A 509 23.23 -20.83 26.98
C ASN A 509 23.96 -19.65 27.60
N PHE A 510 25.28 -19.65 27.49
CA PHE A 510 26.15 -18.57 27.92
C PHE A 510 26.46 -17.65 26.75
N SER A 511 26.35 -16.36 26.99
CA SER A 511 26.84 -15.29 26.13
C SER A 511 27.83 -14.44 26.92
N ALA A 512 28.93 -14.05 26.30
CA ALA A 512 29.83 -13.04 26.84
C ALA A 512 30.32 -12.16 25.71
N GLY A 513 30.61 -10.90 25.99
CA GLY A 513 31.06 -9.97 24.96
C GLY A 513 31.27 -8.56 25.46
N GLY A 514 31.69 -7.70 24.54
CA GLY A 514 31.79 -6.28 24.77
C GLY A 514 31.44 -5.51 23.50
N THR A 515 30.96 -4.29 23.69
CA THR A 515 30.65 -3.38 22.59
C THR A 515 31.48 -2.12 22.77
N TYR A 516 32.30 -1.80 21.76
CA TYR A 516 32.98 -0.51 21.65
C TYR A 516 32.16 0.40 20.73
N ILE A 517 31.89 1.63 21.17
CA ILE A 517 31.19 2.66 20.40
C ILE A 517 32.11 3.88 20.30
N GLU A 518 32.39 4.32 19.08
CA GLU A 518 33.18 5.52 18.79
C GLU A 518 32.28 6.53 18.09
N ARG A 519 32.23 7.77 18.58
CA ARG A 519 31.45 8.88 18.02
C ARG A 519 32.40 9.94 17.49
N TRP A 520 32.26 10.32 16.23
CA TRP A 520 32.96 11.47 15.63
C TRP A 520 31.95 12.59 15.36
N GLN A 521 32.29 13.80 15.76
CA GLN A 521 31.39 14.95 15.74
C GLN A 521 32.15 16.18 15.25
N PHE A 522 31.49 17.07 14.52
CA PHE A 522 32.12 18.27 13.94
C PHE A 522 31.71 19.56 14.65
N GLN A 523 31.03 19.41 15.78
CA GLN A 523 30.68 20.47 16.70
C GLN A 523 30.75 19.92 18.13
N SER A 524 31.04 20.82 19.07
CA SER A 524 31.03 20.59 20.51
C SER A 524 30.27 21.72 21.19
N THR A 525 29.97 21.55 22.46
CA THR A 525 29.31 22.55 23.28
C THR A 525 30.25 23.07 24.36
N ARG A 526 30.27 24.40 24.51
CA ARG A 526 30.91 25.10 25.62
C ARG A 526 29.82 25.68 26.51
N GLN A 527 29.97 25.52 27.82
CA GLN A 527 29.05 26.07 28.81
C GLN A 527 29.80 26.97 29.79
N THR A 528 29.19 28.12 30.10
CA THR A 528 29.72 29.12 31.05
C THR A 528 28.59 29.57 31.98
N ALA A 529 28.86 29.74 33.27
CA ALA A 529 27.88 30.19 34.26
C ALA A 529 27.97 31.70 34.52
N ILE A 530 26.82 32.37 34.58
CA ILE A 530 26.68 33.79 34.94
C ILE A 530 25.95 33.87 36.29
N ARG A 531 26.54 34.55 37.28
CA ARG A 531 25.97 34.71 38.64
C ARG A 531 24.79 35.68 38.68
N GLY A 532 23.94 35.52 39.70
CA GLY A 532 23.07 36.60 40.20
C GLY A 532 21.98 37.05 39.24
N ILE A 533 21.21 36.10 38.69
CA ILE A 533 20.14 36.43 37.72
C ILE A 533 18.77 36.20 38.36
N LEU A 534 17.96 37.26 38.36
CA LEU A 534 16.53 37.20 38.66
C LEU A 534 15.81 36.50 37.50
N GLN A 535 15.22 35.34 37.76
CA GLN A 535 14.35 34.63 36.82
C GLN A 535 13.00 34.40 37.48
N ASN A 536 11.94 34.97 36.89
CA ASN A 536 10.57 34.92 37.39
C ASN A 536 10.43 35.38 38.87
N GLY A 537 11.18 36.43 39.26
CA GLY A 537 11.17 36.96 40.63
C GLY A 537 12.00 36.17 41.65
N VAL A 538 12.60 35.04 41.27
CA VAL A 538 13.47 34.23 42.13
C VAL A 538 14.93 34.46 41.72
N VAL A 539 15.81 34.70 42.70
CA VAL A 539 17.26 34.78 42.47
C VAL A 539 17.79 33.37 42.22
N GLN A 540 18.19 33.10 40.97
CA GLN A 540 18.91 31.87 40.65
C GLN A 540 20.41 32.07 40.94
N PRO A 541 21.10 31.06 41.52
CA PRO A 541 22.52 31.19 41.86
C PRO A 541 23.38 31.42 40.61
N TYR A 542 22.97 30.83 39.47
CA TYR A 542 23.54 31.10 38.16
C TYR A 542 22.61 30.74 37.01
N LYS A 543 22.89 31.28 35.82
CA LYS A 543 22.36 30.83 34.54
C LYS A 543 23.49 30.27 33.69
N THR A 544 23.29 29.09 33.10
CA THR A 544 24.22 28.53 32.11
C THR A 544 23.96 29.14 30.73
N VAL A 545 24.99 29.69 30.11
CA VAL A 545 25.02 30.03 28.69
C VAL A 545 25.66 28.86 27.92
N ILE A 546 25.10 28.53 26.75
CA ILE A 546 25.47 27.36 25.96
C ILE A 546 25.86 27.82 24.56
N ASP A 547 27.14 27.71 24.23
CA ASP A 547 27.70 28.05 22.92
C ASP A 547 28.02 26.78 22.12
N THR A 548 27.68 26.78 20.82
CA THR A 548 28.07 25.70 19.90
C THR A 548 29.38 26.06 19.21
N VAL A 549 30.42 25.27 19.46
CA VAL A 549 31.77 25.46 18.95
C VAL A 549 32.00 24.44 17.82
N GLN A 550 32.15 24.93 16.59
CA GLN A 550 32.48 24.11 15.43
C GLN A 550 33.92 23.57 15.55
N GLY A 551 34.13 22.30 15.22
CA GLY A 551 35.42 21.62 15.31
C GLY A 551 35.30 20.10 15.50
N PHE A 552 36.26 19.35 14.98
CA PHE A 552 36.30 17.89 15.10
C PHE A 552 36.54 17.47 16.56
N ASN A 553 35.66 16.62 17.07
CA ASN A 553 35.72 16.01 18.40
C ASN A 553 35.38 14.53 18.27
N ARG A 554 36.01 13.69 19.11
CA ARG A 554 35.78 12.25 19.12
C ARG A 554 35.58 11.73 20.55
N SER A 555 34.74 10.72 20.72
CA SER A 555 34.52 10.08 22.01
C SER A 555 34.27 8.58 21.87
N GLY A 556 35.05 7.79 22.63
CA GLY A 556 34.95 6.33 22.68
C GLY A 556 34.37 5.87 24.01
N GLU A 557 33.41 4.96 23.97
CA GLU A 557 32.88 4.24 25.14
C GLU A 557 32.90 2.73 24.92
N TYR A 558 32.99 1.96 26.01
CA TYR A 558 32.90 0.51 25.96
C TYR A 558 32.03 -0.03 27.10
N SER A 559 31.44 -1.19 26.85
CA SER A 559 30.68 -1.97 27.83
C SER A 559 31.00 -3.45 27.69
N ILE A 560 30.89 -4.18 28.80
CA ILE A 560 31.05 -5.63 28.88
C ILE A 560 29.70 -6.23 29.30
N ASN A 561 29.29 -7.31 28.64
CA ASN A 561 28.03 -7.99 28.91
C ASN A 561 28.27 -9.49 29.05
N MET A 562 27.65 -10.12 30.05
CA MET A 562 27.72 -11.56 30.31
C MET A 562 26.33 -12.08 30.66
N GLY A 563 25.78 -12.95 29.83
CA GLY A 563 24.44 -13.51 29.95
C GLY A 563 24.43 -15.02 30.15
N VAL A 564 23.44 -15.49 30.90
CA VAL A 564 23.06 -16.89 31.00
C VAL A 564 21.55 -17.02 30.82
N SER A 565 21.11 -18.01 30.05
CA SER A 565 19.70 -18.38 29.92
C SER A 565 19.51 -19.89 29.88
N THR A 566 18.37 -20.36 30.38
CA THR A 566 17.98 -21.77 30.33
C THR A 566 16.48 -21.91 30.10
N LYS A 567 15.99 -23.14 29.85
CA LYS A 567 14.56 -23.44 29.66
C LYS A 567 14.13 -24.54 30.59
N ILE A 568 13.19 -24.22 31.47
CA ILE A 568 12.59 -25.13 32.43
C ILE A 568 11.22 -25.55 31.88
N TYR A 569 11.04 -26.85 31.65
CA TYR A 569 9.80 -27.42 31.13
C TYR A 569 9.02 -28.09 32.26
N ASN A 570 7.82 -27.60 32.55
CA ASN A 570 6.89 -28.23 33.48
C ASN A 570 5.62 -28.69 32.71
N THR A 571 5.14 -29.90 32.96
CA THR A 571 3.93 -30.44 32.31
C THR A 571 3.07 -31.17 33.32
N LEU A 572 1.96 -30.55 33.70
CA LEU A 572 0.93 -31.16 34.53
C LEU A 572 -0.02 -31.97 33.63
N GLN A 573 -0.31 -33.21 34.00
CA GLN A 573 -1.26 -34.07 33.29
C GLN A 573 -2.48 -34.35 34.15
N PHE A 574 -3.67 -34.24 33.58
CA PHE A 574 -4.94 -34.40 34.28
C PHE A 574 -5.65 -35.67 33.79
N LYS A 575 -5.98 -36.58 34.72
CA LYS A 575 -6.67 -37.83 34.41
C LYS A 575 -8.20 -37.72 34.40
N LYS A 576 -8.78 -36.76 35.13
CA LYS A 576 -10.25 -36.62 35.34
C LYS A 576 -10.78 -35.18 35.19
N MET A 577 -10.03 -34.24 34.59
CA MET A 577 -10.44 -32.83 34.50
C MET A 577 -11.13 -32.49 33.16
N GLY A 578 -12.19 -33.25 32.86
CA GLY A 578 -13.00 -33.07 31.65
C GLY A 578 -12.19 -33.13 30.36
N ASN A 579 -12.35 -32.12 29.50
CA ASN A 579 -11.66 -32.06 28.21
C ASN A 579 -10.18 -31.64 28.30
N LEU A 580 -9.66 -31.23 29.46
CA LEU A 580 -8.25 -30.84 29.61
C LEU A 580 -7.40 -32.05 29.98
N LYS A 581 -6.46 -32.41 29.10
CA LYS A 581 -5.55 -33.55 29.30
C LYS A 581 -4.22 -33.15 29.93
N ALA A 582 -3.67 -32.00 29.55
CA ALA A 582 -2.41 -31.51 30.10
C ALA A 582 -2.30 -29.98 30.02
N LEU A 583 -1.50 -29.41 30.92
CA LEU A 583 -1.08 -28.03 30.93
C LEU A 583 0.45 -28.00 30.96
N ARG A 584 1.08 -27.36 29.97
CA ARG A 584 2.52 -27.21 29.85
C ARG A 584 2.92 -25.76 30.09
N LEU A 585 3.74 -25.55 31.11
CA LEU A 585 4.41 -24.28 31.38
C LEU A 585 5.86 -24.41 30.93
N VAL A 586 6.33 -23.48 30.11
CA VAL A 586 7.73 -23.33 29.74
C VAL A 586 8.22 -22.01 30.32
N MET A 587 9.16 -22.09 31.25
CA MET A 587 9.80 -20.93 31.86
C MET A 587 11.18 -20.74 31.24
N THR A 588 11.48 -19.55 30.75
CA THR A 588 12.79 -19.17 30.22
C THR A 588 13.39 -18.09 31.12
N PRO A 589 14.02 -18.46 32.25
CA PRO A 589 14.78 -17.51 33.05
C PRO A 589 16.07 -17.09 32.33
N ASN A 590 16.40 -15.81 32.41
CA ASN A 590 17.63 -15.23 31.91
C ASN A 590 18.21 -14.22 32.91
N ALA A 591 19.53 -14.18 33.02
CA ALA A 591 20.26 -13.15 33.77
C ALA A 591 21.40 -12.61 32.91
N ASN A 592 21.57 -11.29 32.88
CA ASN A 592 22.61 -10.60 32.11
C ASN A 592 23.29 -9.54 32.98
N PHE A 593 24.53 -9.79 33.35
CA PHE A 593 25.43 -8.79 33.91
C PHE A 593 25.88 -7.82 32.81
N SER A 594 25.83 -6.52 33.08
CA SER A 594 26.30 -5.45 32.22
C SER A 594 27.18 -4.49 33.03
N TYR A 595 28.39 -4.23 32.54
CA TYR A 595 29.32 -3.27 33.11
C TYR A 595 29.69 -2.18 32.10
N ARG A 596 29.58 -0.93 32.53
CA ARG A 596 29.99 0.28 31.81
C ARG A 596 30.83 1.15 32.76
N PRO A 597 32.12 1.41 32.46
CA PRO A 597 32.93 2.36 33.21
C PRO A 597 32.38 3.79 33.11
N ASP A 598 32.91 4.66 33.96
CA ASP A 598 32.64 6.09 33.89
C ASP A 598 33.56 6.80 32.90
N PHE A 599 32.98 7.66 32.08
CA PHE A 599 33.64 8.44 31.04
C PHE A 599 33.57 9.96 31.30
N SER A 600 33.01 10.41 32.44
CA SER A 600 32.88 11.84 32.81
C SER A 600 34.05 12.46 33.57
N ASP A 601 35.14 11.72 33.72
CA ASP A 601 36.41 12.26 34.18
C ASP A 601 36.94 13.31 33.18
N PRO A 602 37.16 14.58 33.57
CA PRO A 602 37.64 15.62 32.66
C PRO A 602 38.99 15.32 32.02
N SER A 603 39.83 14.48 32.65
CA SER A 603 41.09 14.01 32.04
C SER A 603 40.88 13.23 30.73
N LYS A 604 39.68 12.66 30.53
CA LYS A 604 39.27 11.95 29.31
C LYS A 604 38.69 12.86 28.23
N GLY A 605 38.62 14.17 28.47
CA GLY A 605 38.19 15.19 27.49
C GLY A 605 36.69 15.28 27.18
N ASN A 606 35.91 14.23 27.41
CA ASN A 606 34.46 14.18 27.12
C ASN A 606 33.63 15.17 27.98
N TYR A 607 34.13 15.53 29.15
CA TYR A 607 33.47 16.42 30.12
C TYR A 607 34.39 17.56 30.53
N LYS A 608 33.80 18.69 30.88
CA LYS A 608 34.51 19.85 31.44
C LYS A 608 33.80 20.33 32.69
N GLU A 609 34.55 20.96 33.58
CA GLU A 609 33.97 21.62 34.74
C GLU A 609 33.27 22.91 34.29
N LEU A 610 32.08 23.17 34.83
CA LEU A 610 31.33 24.38 34.55
C LEU A 610 31.98 25.52 35.35
N LEU A 611 32.54 26.50 34.63
CA LEU A 611 33.17 27.66 35.24
C LEU A 611 32.23 28.87 35.17
N TYR A 612 32.32 29.71 36.18
CA TYR A 612 31.81 31.08 36.16
C TYR A 612 32.63 31.96 35.20
N GLN A 613 32.11 33.14 34.86
CA GLN A 613 32.84 34.12 34.03
C GLN A 613 34.18 34.59 34.62
N ASP A 614 34.38 34.46 35.93
CA ASP A 614 35.65 34.74 36.64
C ASP A 614 36.63 33.54 36.66
N GLY A 615 36.27 32.42 36.01
CA GLY A 615 37.07 31.20 35.97
C GLY A 615 36.90 30.27 37.18
N THR A 616 36.15 30.66 38.22
CA THR A 616 35.92 29.79 39.39
C THR A 616 34.92 28.66 39.06
N PRO A 617 35.08 27.44 39.61
CA PRO A 617 34.17 26.34 39.33
C PRO A 617 32.81 26.52 40.03
N VAL A 618 31.75 26.10 39.35
CA VAL A 618 30.41 26.00 39.94
C VAL A 618 30.34 24.74 40.80
N TYR A 619 30.01 24.88 42.08
CA TYR A 619 29.83 23.72 42.98
C TYR A 619 28.46 23.05 42.75
N ASP A 620 28.44 21.71 42.75
CA ASP A 620 27.22 20.91 42.75
C ASP A 620 27.00 20.28 44.14
N PRO A 621 26.07 20.81 44.96
CA PRO A 621 25.81 20.30 46.30
C PRO A 621 25.06 18.96 46.31
N VAL A 622 24.48 18.52 45.18
CA VAL A 622 23.76 17.23 45.09
C VAL A 622 24.77 16.08 44.99
N TYR A 623 25.87 16.30 44.27
CA TYR A 623 26.93 15.31 44.06
C TYR A 623 28.22 15.61 44.84
N ASN A 624 28.23 16.67 45.67
CA ASN A 624 29.34 17.10 46.51
C ASN A 624 30.68 17.24 45.75
N ARG A 625 30.64 17.89 44.58
CA ARG A 625 31.77 18.03 43.64
C ARG A 625 31.61 19.25 42.74
N ASN A 626 32.67 19.63 42.01
CA ASN A 626 32.56 20.63 40.94
C ASN A 626 31.57 20.13 39.87
N LYS A 627 30.64 21.00 39.47
CA LYS A 627 29.64 20.71 38.45
C LYS A 627 30.33 20.50 37.11
N ARG A 628 29.95 19.46 36.39
CA ARG A 628 30.48 19.11 35.07
C ARG A 628 29.40 19.15 34.01
N TYR A 629 29.80 19.37 32.76
CA TYR A 629 28.95 19.25 31.59
C TYR A 629 29.66 18.45 30.50
N SER A 630 28.88 17.79 29.65
CA SER A 630 29.43 17.03 28.52
C SER A 630 29.69 18.00 27.36
N ILE A 631 30.88 17.93 26.76
CA ILE A 631 31.18 18.75 25.56
C ILE A 631 30.40 18.29 24.33
N HIS A 632 29.64 17.22 24.45
CA HIS A 632 28.82 16.61 23.40
C HIS A 632 27.32 16.89 23.58
N ASP A 633 26.92 17.69 24.56
CA ASP A 633 25.52 18.03 24.80
C ASP A 633 24.93 18.74 23.58
N GLY A 634 23.74 18.32 23.12
CA GLY A 634 23.11 18.89 21.92
C GLY A 634 23.72 18.49 20.57
N THR A 635 24.81 17.70 20.55
CA THR A 635 25.33 17.07 19.32
C THR A 635 24.39 15.95 18.82
N LEU A 636 24.65 15.40 17.63
CA LEU A 636 23.73 14.44 17.01
C LEU A 636 23.68 13.07 17.71
N TYR A 637 24.82 12.56 18.20
CA TYR A 637 24.93 11.25 18.85
C TYR A 637 25.13 11.33 20.37
N GLY A 638 25.22 12.55 20.93
CA GLY A 638 25.57 12.77 22.32
C GLY A 638 27.01 12.34 22.66
N GLY A 639 27.36 12.44 23.94
CA GLY A 639 28.62 11.93 24.47
C GLY A 639 28.43 10.62 25.21
N PRO A 640 29.52 10.00 25.70
CA PRO A 640 29.42 9.01 26.74
C PRO A 640 28.67 9.57 27.95
N GLY A 641 27.63 8.88 28.42
CA GLY A 641 26.95 9.24 29.66
C GLY A 641 27.85 9.12 30.89
N GLU A 642 27.56 9.95 31.88
CA GLU A 642 28.25 10.03 33.17
C GLU A 642 27.91 8.87 34.10
N GLY A 643 28.91 8.44 34.88
CA GLY A 643 28.77 7.49 35.96
C GLY A 643 29.13 6.05 35.57
N ARG A 644 29.43 5.24 36.60
CA ARG A 644 29.67 3.81 36.46
C ARG A 644 28.35 3.07 36.58
N ASN A 645 28.10 2.11 35.70
CA ASN A 645 26.99 1.17 35.85
C ASN A 645 27.55 -0.25 35.94
N ALA A 646 27.16 -0.98 36.98
CA ALA A 646 27.30 -2.43 37.03
C ALA A 646 25.94 -2.97 37.44
N SER A 647 25.24 -3.63 36.51
CA SER A 647 23.88 -4.10 36.76
C SER A 647 23.68 -5.56 36.33
N ILE A 648 22.88 -6.30 37.09
CA ILE A 648 22.31 -7.57 36.64
C ILE A 648 20.87 -7.30 36.22
N SER A 649 20.61 -7.41 34.91
CA SER A 649 19.27 -7.51 34.38
C SER A 649 18.79 -8.95 34.49
N PHE A 650 17.59 -9.17 35.00
CA PHE A 650 16.97 -10.49 35.11
C PHE A 650 15.63 -10.50 34.38
N GLY A 651 15.33 -11.61 33.73
CA GLY A 651 14.11 -11.83 32.98
C GLY A 651 13.55 -13.22 33.23
N LEU A 652 12.23 -13.35 33.18
CA LEU A 652 11.51 -14.62 33.24
C LEU A 652 10.36 -14.58 32.23
N ASP A 653 10.53 -15.23 31.08
CA ASP A 653 9.43 -15.48 30.15
C ASP A 653 8.67 -16.77 30.51
N ASN A 654 7.34 -16.71 30.43
CA ASN A 654 6.44 -17.81 30.74
C ASN A 654 5.50 -18.07 29.56
N THR A 655 5.63 -19.24 28.92
CA THR A 655 4.70 -19.71 27.90
C THR A 655 3.81 -20.82 28.48
N LEU A 656 2.49 -20.69 28.37
CA LEU A 656 1.50 -21.63 28.90
C LEU A 656 0.62 -22.22 27.78
N GLU A 657 0.72 -23.52 27.55
CA GLU A 657 -0.07 -24.28 26.57
C GLU A 657 -0.98 -25.30 27.24
N ALA A 658 -2.25 -25.36 26.82
CA ALA A 658 -3.15 -26.45 27.17
C ALA A 658 -3.22 -27.50 26.05
N LYS A 659 -3.35 -28.78 26.41
CA LYS A 659 -3.71 -29.88 25.52
C LYS A 659 -5.12 -30.35 25.87
N VAL A 660 -6.07 -30.14 24.97
CA VAL A 660 -7.49 -30.50 25.14
C VAL A 660 -7.91 -31.57 24.15
N PHE A 661 -8.94 -32.35 24.48
CA PHE A 661 -9.59 -33.26 23.53
C PHE A 661 -10.42 -32.47 22.49
N SER A 662 -10.43 -32.94 21.25
CA SER A 662 -11.15 -32.32 20.14
C SER A 662 -12.61 -32.73 20.15
N ARG A 663 -13.53 -31.76 20.33
CA ARG A 663 -14.99 -31.99 20.22
C ARG A 663 -15.47 -32.44 18.82
N LYS A 664 -14.61 -32.37 17.79
CA LYS A 664 -14.95 -32.75 16.41
C LYS A 664 -14.50 -34.16 16.02
N ASP A 665 -13.82 -34.88 16.92
CA ASP A 665 -13.30 -36.21 16.63
C ASP A 665 -14.15 -37.28 17.33
N THR A 666 -14.91 -38.04 16.55
CA THR A 666 -15.76 -39.14 17.02
C THR A 666 -14.98 -40.37 17.45
N THR A 667 -13.66 -40.45 17.17
CA THR A 667 -12.80 -41.55 17.63
C THR A 667 -12.30 -41.37 19.07
N GLY A 668 -12.50 -40.20 19.68
CA GLY A 668 -12.02 -39.88 21.03
C GLY A 668 -10.49 -39.70 21.15
N THR A 669 -9.73 -39.84 20.06
CA THR A 669 -8.25 -39.79 20.09
C THR A 669 -7.66 -38.40 19.78
N GLY A 670 -8.38 -37.57 19.03
CA GLY A 670 -7.93 -36.26 18.57
C GLY A 670 -7.67 -35.26 19.70
N MET A 671 -6.45 -34.74 19.75
CA MET A 671 -6.02 -33.77 20.75
C MET A 671 -5.62 -32.44 20.08
N LYS A 672 -6.22 -31.33 20.52
CA LYS A 672 -5.86 -29.97 20.09
C LYS A 672 -4.93 -29.32 21.13
N LYS A 673 -3.85 -28.68 20.67
CA LYS A 673 -3.09 -27.73 21.49
C LYS A 673 -3.75 -26.35 21.42
N VAL A 674 -3.86 -25.67 22.55
CA VAL A 674 -4.41 -24.32 22.67
C VAL A 674 -3.43 -23.49 23.49
N PRO A 675 -2.81 -22.44 22.92
CA PRO A 675 -2.00 -21.51 23.71
C PRO A 675 -2.92 -20.73 24.65
N ILE A 676 -2.57 -20.63 25.92
CA ILE A 676 -3.24 -19.76 26.89
C ILE A 676 -2.45 -18.46 27.00
N ILE A 677 -1.14 -18.58 27.23
CA ILE A 677 -0.18 -17.48 27.27
C ILE A 677 0.93 -17.82 26.27
N GLN A 678 1.10 -17.00 25.23
CA GLN A 678 2.13 -17.18 24.20
C GLN A 678 3.49 -16.61 24.60
N GLY A 679 3.53 -15.90 25.73
CA GLY A 679 4.67 -15.29 26.37
C GLY A 679 4.14 -14.36 27.47
N LEU A 680 4.77 -14.40 28.64
CA LEU A 680 4.54 -13.51 29.78
C LEU A 680 5.93 -13.30 30.38
N GLY A 681 6.59 -12.25 29.90
CA GLY A 681 7.88 -11.80 30.37
C GLY A 681 7.71 -10.89 31.57
N PHE A 682 8.46 -11.16 32.63
CA PHE A 682 8.79 -10.18 33.68
C PHE A 682 10.25 -9.79 33.52
N ASN A 683 10.57 -8.50 33.54
CA ASN A 683 11.94 -8.01 33.38
C ASN A 683 12.25 -6.93 34.43
N GLY A 684 13.44 -6.99 35.01
CA GLY A 684 13.96 -5.96 35.90
C GLY A 684 15.49 -5.92 35.87
N SER A 685 16.09 -4.94 36.53
CA SER A 685 17.54 -4.90 36.71
C SER A 685 17.91 -4.35 38.08
N TYR A 686 19.05 -4.78 38.61
CA TYR A 686 19.63 -4.29 39.86
C TYR A 686 21.01 -3.70 39.59
N ASN A 687 21.17 -2.39 39.79
CA ASN A 687 22.44 -1.67 39.64
C ASN A 687 23.16 -1.59 41.00
N PHE A 688 24.29 -2.29 41.10
CA PHE A 688 25.12 -2.36 42.30
C PHE A 688 25.79 -1.02 42.64
N LEU A 689 26.02 -0.16 41.63
CA LEU A 689 26.74 1.10 41.75
C LEU A 689 25.82 2.33 41.87
N ALA A 690 24.49 2.16 41.81
CA ALA A 690 23.57 3.26 42.07
C ALA A 690 23.60 3.66 43.56
N PRO A 691 23.65 4.96 43.90
CA PRO A 691 23.64 5.40 45.30
C PRO A 691 22.29 5.14 45.99
N SER A 692 21.20 5.23 45.25
CA SER A 692 19.84 4.94 45.68
C SER A 692 19.02 4.36 44.53
N PHE A 693 17.86 3.76 44.84
CA PHE A 693 16.93 3.15 43.90
C PHE A 693 17.59 2.07 43.02
N LYS A 694 18.34 1.16 43.65
CA LYS A 694 19.20 0.15 42.98
C LYS A 694 18.44 -0.83 42.09
N LEU A 695 17.24 -1.25 42.47
CA LEU A 695 16.33 -2.08 41.67
C LEU A 695 15.49 -1.21 40.71
N SER A 696 15.35 -1.60 39.45
CA SER A 696 14.49 -0.91 38.48
C SER A 696 12.99 -1.11 38.79
N GLU A 697 12.11 -0.41 38.06
CA GLU A 697 10.74 -0.91 37.92
C GLU A 697 10.78 -2.31 37.28
N ILE A 698 9.90 -3.20 37.74
CA ILE A 698 9.72 -4.54 37.16
C ILE A 698 8.66 -4.39 36.07
N SER A 699 9.07 -4.44 34.81
CA SER A 699 8.14 -4.45 33.69
C SER A 699 7.57 -5.85 33.47
N PHE A 700 6.35 -5.91 32.97
CA PHE A 700 5.77 -7.14 32.45
C PHE A 700 5.18 -6.90 31.07
N ASN A 701 5.25 -7.92 30.22
CA ASN A 701 4.65 -7.90 28.88
C ASN A 701 4.12 -9.30 28.56
N GLY A 702 2.94 -9.39 27.95
CA GLY A 702 2.38 -10.68 27.62
C GLY A 702 1.31 -10.66 26.52
N ARG A 703 1.05 -11.85 26.00
CA ARG A 703 0.04 -12.10 24.97
C ARG A 703 -0.69 -13.39 25.25
N SER A 704 -2.02 -13.33 25.23
CA SER A 704 -2.91 -14.49 25.40
C SER A 704 -3.82 -14.63 24.18
N GLN A 705 -3.91 -15.82 23.61
CA GLN A 705 -4.64 -16.09 22.36
C GLN A 705 -5.68 -17.19 22.57
N PHE A 706 -6.82 -16.82 23.18
CA PHE A 706 -7.86 -17.77 23.59
C PHE A 706 -8.56 -18.45 22.41
N THR A 707 -8.70 -17.76 21.27
CA THR A 707 -9.23 -18.31 20.02
C THR A 707 -8.52 -17.72 18.82
N ASP A 708 -8.71 -18.30 17.64
CA ASP A 708 -8.20 -17.75 16.37
C ASP A 708 -8.77 -16.35 16.05
N LYS A 709 -9.84 -15.92 16.75
CA LYS A 709 -10.56 -14.65 16.58
C LYS A 709 -10.32 -13.64 17.71
N PHE A 710 -9.76 -14.06 18.85
CA PHE A 710 -9.61 -13.26 20.07
C PHE A 710 -8.22 -13.44 20.68
N GLY A 711 -7.44 -12.37 20.65
CA GLY A 711 -6.17 -12.26 21.35
C GLY A 711 -6.13 -10.97 22.17
N ILE A 712 -5.54 -11.04 23.35
CA ILE A 712 -5.27 -9.91 24.24
C ILE A 712 -3.77 -9.72 24.33
N THR A 713 -3.31 -8.50 24.10
CA THR A 713 -1.94 -8.04 24.38
C THR A 713 -1.98 -7.08 25.56
N TYR A 714 -1.08 -7.29 26.52
CA TYR A 714 -1.02 -6.50 27.74
C TYR A 714 0.43 -6.28 28.18
N ASP A 715 0.70 -5.11 28.74
CA ASP A 715 2.01 -4.73 29.26
C ASP A 715 1.86 -3.76 30.44
N GLY A 716 2.91 -3.58 31.21
CA GLY A 716 2.91 -2.65 32.33
C GLY A 716 4.23 -2.61 33.08
N SER A 717 4.27 -1.81 34.14
CA SER A 717 5.40 -1.79 35.07
C SER A 717 4.95 -1.58 36.51
N PHE A 718 5.68 -2.23 37.41
CA PHE A 718 5.54 -2.11 38.85
C PHE A 718 6.76 -1.41 39.43
N ASN A 719 6.53 -0.34 40.18
CA ASN A 719 7.57 0.37 40.91
C ASN A 719 7.70 -0.22 42.32
N PRO A 720 8.87 -0.77 42.72
CA PRO A 720 9.04 -1.45 44.00
C PRO A 720 9.20 -0.49 45.19
N TYR A 721 9.20 0.84 44.98
CA TYR A 721 9.52 1.82 46.00
C TYR A 721 8.30 2.50 46.63
N ALA A 722 8.43 2.75 47.93
CA ALA A 722 7.46 3.48 48.72
C ALA A 722 7.37 4.96 48.28
N VAL A 723 6.21 5.56 48.52
CA VAL A 723 5.98 7.00 48.38
C VAL A 723 5.69 7.57 49.76
N ARG A 724 6.26 8.75 50.05
CA ARG A 724 5.96 9.53 51.25
C ARG A 724 5.38 10.87 50.84
N ASP A 725 4.38 11.31 51.59
CA ASP A 725 3.78 12.63 51.43
C ASP A 725 4.74 13.70 52.00
N SER A 726 4.98 14.75 51.21
CA SER A 726 5.80 15.90 51.60
C SER A 726 4.89 16.89 52.32
N ILE A 727 5.09 17.05 53.62
CA ILE A 727 4.25 17.89 54.48
C ILE A 727 4.95 19.23 54.73
N PHE A 728 4.23 20.34 54.58
CA PHE A 728 4.66 21.69 54.96
C PHE A 728 3.50 22.36 55.70
N ASN A 729 3.77 22.95 56.87
CA ASN A 729 2.75 23.53 57.75
C ASN A 729 1.51 22.63 57.99
N GLY A 730 1.74 21.32 58.19
CA GLY A 730 0.66 20.34 58.43
C GLY A 730 -0.16 19.93 57.19
N GLN A 731 0.07 20.54 56.03
CA GLN A 731 -0.60 20.20 54.77
C GLN A 731 0.31 19.40 53.84
N ILE A 732 -0.28 18.48 53.06
CA ILE A 732 0.44 17.70 52.04
C ILE A 732 0.66 18.58 50.79
N VAL A 733 1.91 18.98 50.56
CA VAL A 733 2.33 19.83 49.44
C VAL A 733 2.88 19.02 48.25
N GLY A 734 3.23 17.76 48.45
CA GLY A 734 3.68 16.89 47.37
C GLY A 734 3.79 15.41 47.74
N LYS A 735 4.27 14.59 46.80
CA LYS A 735 4.61 13.18 47.03
C LYS A 735 5.99 12.89 46.47
N ASN A 736 6.84 12.27 47.30
CA ASN A 736 8.23 11.96 46.98
C ASN A 736 8.44 10.44 47.02
N LEU A 737 9.24 9.92 46.09
CA LEU A 737 9.66 8.52 46.10
C LEU A 737 10.72 8.33 47.21
N VAL A 738 10.61 7.24 47.96
CA VAL A 738 11.54 6.90 49.05
C VAL A 738 12.21 5.58 48.72
N ASP A 739 13.53 5.50 48.89
CA ASP A 739 14.32 4.31 48.64
C ASP A 739 14.11 3.25 49.75
N ARG A 740 12.89 2.69 49.76
CA ARG A 740 12.43 1.65 50.66
C ARG A 740 11.48 0.75 49.88
N TYR A 741 11.80 -0.54 49.83
CA TYR A 741 10.96 -1.52 49.16
C TYR A 741 9.58 -1.64 49.81
N THR A 742 8.57 -1.86 48.97
CA THR A 742 7.17 -2.09 49.32
C THR A 742 6.56 -3.10 48.34
N ILE A 743 5.33 -3.55 48.56
CA ILE A 743 4.56 -4.28 47.54
C ILE A 743 4.58 -3.46 46.23
N PRO A 744 5.13 -4.00 45.12
CA PRO A 744 5.36 -3.21 43.91
C PRO A 744 4.07 -2.60 43.35
N ARG A 745 4.05 -1.28 43.22
CA ARG A 745 2.87 -0.51 42.81
C ARG A 745 2.84 -0.33 41.30
N LEU A 746 1.71 -0.66 40.68
CA LEU A 746 1.47 -0.46 39.26
C LEU A 746 1.63 1.03 38.87
N THR A 747 2.62 1.34 38.04
CA THR A 747 2.87 2.68 37.47
C THR A 747 2.40 2.78 36.02
N ARG A 748 2.39 1.67 35.28
CA ARG A 748 1.87 1.59 33.92
C ARG A 748 1.10 0.30 33.69
N PHE A 749 0.04 0.36 32.90
CA PHE A 749 -0.66 -0.80 32.38
C PHE A 749 -1.35 -0.47 31.06
N SER A 750 -0.99 -1.16 29.98
CA SER A 750 -1.74 -1.14 28.72
C SER A 750 -2.40 -2.50 28.52
N VAL A 751 -3.64 -2.50 28.04
CA VAL A 751 -4.30 -3.71 27.53
C VAL A 751 -5.05 -3.37 26.25
N SER A 752 -4.86 -4.22 25.25
CA SER A 752 -5.48 -4.09 23.95
C SER A 752 -5.97 -5.45 23.45
N PHE A 753 -7.13 -5.46 22.80
CA PHE A 753 -7.66 -6.64 22.13
C PHE A 753 -8.44 -6.25 20.89
N GLY A 754 -8.47 -7.16 19.91
CA GLY A 754 -9.28 -7.03 18.71
C GLY A 754 -10.16 -8.26 18.54
N TYR A 755 -11.37 -8.07 17.99
CA TYR A 755 -12.28 -9.16 17.66
C TYR A 755 -12.97 -8.93 16.31
N SER A 756 -13.13 -10.01 15.54
CA SER A 756 -13.95 -10.04 14.33
C SER A 756 -15.13 -10.98 14.54
N LEU A 757 -16.34 -10.43 14.48
CA LEU A 757 -17.58 -11.19 14.67
C LEU A 757 -17.81 -12.21 13.54
N ASN A 758 -17.33 -11.96 12.30
CA ASN A 758 -17.55 -12.84 11.14
C ASN A 758 -16.25 -13.32 10.46
N ALA A 759 -15.46 -14.10 11.18
CA ALA A 759 -14.25 -14.73 10.61
C ALA A 759 -14.55 -15.81 9.53
N GLU A 760 -15.78 -16.30 9.41
CA GLU A 760 -16.16 -17.25 8.35
C GLU A 760 -16.32 -16.55 7.01
N ALA A 761 -16.82 -15.32 6.98
CA ALA A 761 -16.74 -14.45 5.80
C ALA A 761 -15.28 -14.10 5.42
N PHE A 762 -14.41 -13.83 6.41
CA PHE A 762 -12.98 -13.59 6.15
C PHE A 762 -12.30 -14.84 5.58
N LYS A 763 -12.62 -16.02 6.11
CA LYS A 763 -12.12 -17.30 5.60
C LYS A 763 -12.67 -17.60 4.20
N ALA A 764 -13.97 -17.44 3.97
CA ALA A 764 -14.60 -17.62 2.65
C ALA A 764 -14.04 -16.65 1.59
N ARG A 765 -13.71 -15.41 1.97
CA ARG A 765 -13.01 -14.45 1.10
C ARG A 765 -11.62 -14.93 0.71
N ASN A 766 -10.85 -15.44 1.66
CA ASN A 766 -9.51 -16.01 1.39
C ASN A 766 -9.61 -17.32 0.58
N ASP A 767 -10.56 -18.20 0.90
CA ASP A 767 -10.83 -19.44 0.17
C ASP A 767 -11.28 -19.15 -1.27
N ASN A 768 -12.01 -18.06 -1.51
CA ASN A 768 -12.36 -17.60 -2.86
C ASN A 768 -11.14 -17.02 -3.60
N LEU A 769 -10.29 -16.23 -2.95
CA LEU A 769 -9.02 -15.76 -3.53
C LEU A 769 -8.10 -16.93 -3.91
N ASP A 770 -8.03 -17.98 -3.08
CA ASP A 770 -7.25 -19.18 -3.37
C ASP A 770 -7.89 -20.06 -4.45
N LYS A 771 -9.23 -20.08 -4.58
CA LYS A 771 -9.91 -20.70 -5.74
C LYS A 771 -9.58 -19.96 -7.04
N THR A 772 -9.58 -18.63 -7.05
CA THR A 772 -9.18 -17.83 -8.21
C THR A 772 -7.72 -18.07 -8.60
N LYS A 773 -6.80 -18.15 -7.62
CA LYS A 773 -5.41 -18.58 -7.88
C LYS A 773 -5.31 -20.00 -8.45
N LYS A 774 -6.08 -20.95 -7.93
CA LYS A 774 -6.08 -22.34 -8.41
C LYS A 774 -6.61 -22.44 -9.84
N GLN A 775 -7.66 -21.70 -10.20
CA GLN A 775 -8.16 -21.60 -11.58
C GLN A 775 -7.14 -20.95 -12.53
N ALA A 776 -6.45 -19.89 -12.10
CA ALA A 776 -5.37 -19.30 -12.90
C ALA A 776 -4.20 -20.28 -13.13
N THR A 777 -3.91 -21.13 -12.13
CA THR A 777 -2.87 -22.18 -12.22
C THR A 777 -3.29 -23.33 -13.15
N GLN A 778 -4.56 -23.74 -13.15
CA GLN A 778 -5.10 -24.74 -14.07
C GLN A 778 -5.11 -24.27 -15.54
N ASN A 779 -5.15 -22.96 -15.78
CA ASN A 779 -5.08 -22.36 -17.12
C ASN A 779 -3.64 -22.09 -17.59
N GLY A 780 -2.62 -22.65 -16.95
CA GLY A 780 -1.22 -22.58 -17.40
C GLY A 780 -0.55 -21.20 -17.27
N MET A 781 -1.13 -20.27 -16.52
CA MET A 781 -0.51 -18.96 -16.27
C MET A 781 0.67 -19.07 -15.30
N THR A 782 1.71 -18.26 -15.48
CA THR A 782 2.81 -18.22 -14.51
C THR A 782 2.33 -17.65 -13.16
N PRO A 783 2.97 -17.99 -12.02
CA PRO A 783 2.56 -17.48 -10.71
C PRO A 783 2.51 -15.94 -10.63
N GLU A 784 3.36 -15.26 -11.40
CA GLU A 784 3.45 -13.81 -11.49
C GLU A 784 2.31 -13.22 -12.34
N GLN A 785 1.89 -13.90 -13.42
CA GLN A 785 0.70 -13.54 -14.18
C GLN A 785 -0.58 -13.73 -13.35
N ALA A 786 -0.68 -14.83 -12.60
CA ALA A 786 -1.80 -15.07 -11.67
C ALA A 786 -1.85 -14.02 -10.55
N ALA A 787 -0.69 -13.59 -10.03
CA ALA A 787 -0.59 -12.51 -9.05
C ALA A 787 -0.97 -11.13 -9.63
N GLN A 788 -0.54 -10.81 -10.86
CA GLN A 788 -0.95 -9.59 -11.56
C GLN A 788 -2.44 -9.60 -11.90
N LEU A 789 -3.01 -10.73 -12.33
CA LEU A 789 -4.44 -10.86 -12.59
C LEU A 789 -5.26 -10.69 -11.31
N ALA A 790 -4.79 -11.23 -10.18
CA ALA A 790 -5.39 -11.01 -8.87
C ALA A 790 -5.29 -9.53 -8.41
N GLN A 791 -4.21 -8.82 -8.75
CA GLN A 791 -4.09 -7.37 -8.49
C GLN A 791 -4.99 -6.53 -9.41
N VAL A 792 -5.07 -6.84 -10.70
CA VAL A 792 -5.97 -6.14 -11.65
C VAL A 792 -7.45 -6.42 -11.33
N SER A 793 -7.77 -7.64 -10.90
CA SER A 793 -9.10 -8.01 -10.38
C SER A 793 -9.40 -7.43 -8.99
N SER A 794 -8.46 -6.71 -8.37
CA SER A 794 -8.64 -6.10 -7.04
C SER A 794 -9.01 -4.61 -7.07
N ASP A 795 -9.44 -4.08 -8.23
CA ASP A 795 -10.04 -2.73 -8.30
C ASP A 795 -11.15 -2.61 -7.25
N PRO A 796 -10.99 -1.74 -6.22
CA PRO A 796 -11.96 -1.62 -5.13
C PRO A 796 -13.35 -1.15 -5.59
N ASN A 797 -13.46 -0.58 -6.79
CA ASN A 797 -14.73 -0.20 -7.39
C ASN A 797 -15.42 -1.34 -8.15
N ALA A 798 -14.71 -2.37 -8.59
CA ALA A 798 -15.26 -3.41 -9.46
C ALA A 798 -15.94 -4.55 -8.69
N PHE A 799 -15.47 -4.84 -7.46
CA PHE A 799 -16.02 -5.91 -6.62
C PHE A 799 -16.28 -5.45 -5.18
N VAL A 800 -17.36 -4.69 -5.02
CA VAL A 800 -18.10 -4.70 -3.76
C VAL A 800 -18.67 -6.11 -3.58
N ASP A 801 -18.06 -6.93 -2.72
CA ASP A 801 -18.54 -8.30 -2.51
C ASP A 801 -19.86 -8.31 -1.72
N PHE A 802 -20.96 -8.49 -2.45
CA PHE A 802 -22.33 -8.63 -1.94
C PHE A 802 -22.64 -10.05 -1.40
N LYS A 803 -21.69 -11.00 -1.43
CA LYS A 803 -21.91 -12.37 -0.90
C LYS A 803 -21.68 -12.48 0.60
N ILE A 804 -20.92 -11.56 1.19
CA ILE A 804 -20.74 -11.45 2.64
C ILE A 804 -21.89 -10.61 3.19
N PRO A 805 -22.86 -11.17 3.95
CA PRO A 805 -24.05 -10.44 4.36
C PRO A 805 -23.74 -9.32 5.35
N TRP A 806 -22.77 -9.56 6.24
CA TRP A 806 -22.22 -8.57 7.16
C TRP A 806 -20.84 -9.00 7.68
N ASN A 807 -20.05 -8.02 8.09
CA ASN A 807 -18.79 -8.16 8.79
C ASN A 807 -18.66 -6.99 9.78
N PHE A 808 -18.17 -7.28 10.98
CA PHE A 808 -17.97 -6.30 12.04
C PHE A 808 -16.70 -6.63 12.80
N THR A 809 -15.84 -5.63 12.95
CA THR A 809 -14.58 -5.72 13.68
C THR A 809 -14.51 -4.57 14.67
N PHE A 810 -14.08 -4.87 15.90
CA PHE A 810 -13.83 -3.87 16.91
C PHE A 810 -12.48 -4.11 17.59
N SER A 811 -11.85 -3.02 18.00
CA SER A 811 -10.61 -3.02 18.77
C SER A 811 -10.76 -2.10 19.98
N TYR A 812 -10.40 -2.65 21.14
CA TYR A 812 -10.41 -1.95 22.42
C TYR A 812 -8.98 -1.70 22.86
N ARG A 813 -8.71 -0.51 23.39
CA ARG A 813 -7.43 -0.14 23.98
C ARG A 813 -7.65 0.68 25.24
N PHE A 814 -7.07 0.19 26.34
CA PHE A 814 -6.98 0.89 27.61
C PHE A 814 -5.51 1.11 27.96
N ASP A 815 -5.15 2.35 28.26
CA ASP A 815 -3.81 2.73 28.73
C ASP A 815 -3.94 3.46 30.06
N TYR A 816 -3.22 2.98 31.07
CA TYR A 816 -3.07 3.59 32.37
C TYR A 816 -1.59 3.95 32.59
N MET A 817 -1.36 5.19 33.03
CA MET A 817 -0.03 5.67 33.41
C MET A 817 -0.13 6.54 34.66
N ARG A 818 0.85 6.43 35.54
CA ARG A 818 1.01 7.24 36.76
C ARG A 818 2.49 7.53 36.94
N GLN A 819 2.84 8.70 37.47
CA GLN A 819 4.24 9.03 37.74
C GLN A 819 4.83 8.10 38.82
N ALA A 820 6.17 7.95 38.83
CA ALA A 820 6.85 7.10 39.80
C ALA A 820 6.52 7.48 41.26
N ASN A 821 6.45 8.78 41.56
CA ASN A 821 6.03 9.34 42.86
C ASN A 821 4.51 9.18 43.18
N GLY A 822 3.73 8.56 42.30
CA GLY A 822 2.30 8.31 42.51
C GLY A 822 1.35 9.43 42.06
N LEU A 823 1.87 10.56 41.58
CA LEU A 823 1.06 11.69 41.11
C LEU A 823 0.59 11.51 39.65
N MET A 824 -0.34 12.38 39.24
CA MET A 824 -0.87 12.50 37.87
C MET A 824 -1.26 11.17 37.22
N PRO A 825 -2.21 10.39 37.78
CA PRO A 825 -2.77 9.24 37.09
C PRO A 825 -3.52 9.71 35.83
N THR A 826 -3.13 9.19 34.68
CA THR A 826 -3.86 9.32 33.42
C THR A 826 -4.37 7.95 32.99
N ALA A 827 -5.64 7.91 32.61
CA ALA A 827 -6.25 6.77 31.95
C ALA A 827 -6.83 7.23 30.61
N THR A 828 -6.61 6.42 29.58
CA THR A 828 -7.19 6.57 28.25
C THR A 828 -7.90 5.27 27.91
N ASN A 829 -9.12 5.36 27.41
CA ASN A 829 -9.93 4.20 27.10
C ASN A 829 -10.68 4.47 25.79
N THR A 830 -10.43 3.65 24.78
CA THR A 830 -10.97 3.83 23.43
C THR A 830 -11.46 2.51 22.85
N LEU A 831 -12.64 2.55 22.22
CA LEU A 831 -13.22 1.47 21.44
C LEU A 831 -13.37 1.93 20.00
N ASN A 832 -12.57 1.40 19.08
CA ASN A 832 -12.74 1.65 17.65
C ASN A 832 -13.53 0.49 17.02
N PHE A 833 -14.44 0.79 16.11
CA PHE A 833 -15.24 -0.23 15.45
C PHE A 833 -15.60 0.15 14.01
N ASN A 834 -15.57 -0.85 13.15
CA ASN A 834 -15.87 -0.71 11.73
C ASN A 834 -16.55 -1.97 11.22
N GLY A 835 -17.30 -1.83 10.14
CA GLY A 835 -18.01 -2.95 9.55
C GLY A 835 -18.58 -2.64 8.18
N ASP A 836 -19.12 -3.67 7.57
CA ASP A 836 -19.82 -3.61 6.31
C ASP A 836 -21.00 -4.58 6.31
N PHE A 837 -22.15 -4.19 5.78
CA PHE A 837 -23.33 -5.05 5.69
C PHE A 837 -24.16 -4.75 4.45
N ASN A 838 -24.82 -5.78 3.92
CA ASN A 838 -25.69 -5.66 2.76
C ASN A 838 -27.14 -5.50 3.24
N VAL A 839 -27.73 -4.33 2.97
CA VAL A 839 -29.15 -4.07 3.28
C VAL A 839 -30.04 -4.90 2.35
N THR A 840 -29.63 -5.05 1.09
CA THR A 840 -30.22 -5.93 0.07
C THR A 840 -29.10 -6.42 -0.87
N PRO A 841 -29.34 -7.36 -1.79
CA PRO A 841 -28.32 -7.81 -2.76
C PRO A 841 -27.72 -6.72 -3.66
N LYS A 842 -28.33 -5.52 -3.70
CA LYS A 842 -27.85 -4.37 -4.47
C LYS A 842 -27.47 -3.16 -3.62
N TRP A 843 -27.53 -3.25 -2.28
CA TRP A 843 -27.20 -2.15 -1.36
C TRP A 843 -26.20 -2.61 -0.31
N LYS A 844 -25.05 -1.93 -0.20
CA LYS A 844 -24.05 -2.18 0.83
C LYS A 844 -23.74 -0.91 1.62
N VAL A 845 -23.71 -1.01 2.93
CA VAL A 845 -23.31 0.07 3.85
C VAL A 845 -22.03 -0.35 4.54
N GLN A 846 -20.98 0.44 4.38
CA GLN A 846 -19.76 0.36 5.17
C GLN A 846 -19.75 1.49 6.20
N PHE A 847 -19.21 1.24 7.38
CA PHE A 847 -19.07 2.27 8.42
C PHE A 847 -17.76 2.15 9.20
N THR A 848 -17.30 3.28 9.71
CA THR A 848 -16.15 3.36 10.63
C THR A 848 -16.44 4.43 11.67
N SER A 849 -16.25 4.09 12.93
CA SER A 849 -16.50 4.94 14.09
C SER A 849 -15.59 4.52 15.27
N GLY A 850 -15.73 5.21 16.38
CA GLY A 850 -15.11 4.87 17.65
C GLY A 850 -15.76 5.64 18.79
N TYR A 851 -15.48 5.21 20.02
CA TYR A 851 -15.96 5.86 21.24
C TYR A 851 -14.77 6.07 22.18
N ASP A 852 -14.61 7.30 22.66
CA ASP A 852 -13.65 7.65 23.71
C ASP A 852 -14.41 7.81 25.02
N PHE A 853 -14.16 6.89 25.95
CA PHE A 853 -14.83 6.85 27.25
C PHE A 853 -14.42 8.00 28.17
N LYS A 854 -13.30 8.70 27.88
CA LYS A 854 -12.84 9.84 28.67
C LYS A 854 -13.55 11.14 28.29
N SER A 855 -13.77 11.37 26.99
CA SER A 855 -14.58 12.49 26.50
C SER A 855 -16.08 12.17 26.42
N ALA A 856 -16.47 10.93 26.75
CA ALA A 856 -17.83 10.39 26.64
C ALA A 856 -18.45 10.56 25.23
N GLY A 857 -17.60 10.62 24.20
CA GLY A 857 -17.97 11.06 22.85
C GLY A 857 -17.69 10.04 21.75
N LEU A 858 -18.49 10.11 20.69
CA LEU A 858 -18.21 9.39 19.44
C LEU A 858 -17.11 10.11 18.65
N SER A 859 -16.16 9.32 18.15
CA SER A 859 -15.21 9.74 17.12
C SER A 859 -15.94 10.03 15.79
N PRO A 860 -15.35 10.82 14.88
CA PRO A 860 -15.92 11.13 13.56
C PRO A 860 -16.38 9.86 12.84
N THR A 861 -17.70 9.72 12.72
CA THR A 861 -18.33 8.54 12.14
C THR A 861 -18.50 8.76 10.65
N SER A 862 -18.03 7.80 9.85
CA SER A 862 -18.13 7.83 8.40
C SER A 862 -18.92 6.63 7.90
N PHE A 863 -19.80 6.89 6.94
CA PHE A 863 -20.57 5.90 6.21
C PHE A 863 -20.18 5.94 4.73
N SER A 864 -20.00 4.78 4.11
CA SER A 864 -19.85 4.64 2.66
C SER A 864 -20.91 3.68 2.15
N ILE A 865 -21.92 4.23 1.50
CA ILE A 865 -23.11 3.52 1.04
C ILE A 865 -22.99 3.33 -0.47
N TYR A 866 -23.18 2.11 -0.93
CA TYR A 866 -23.08 1.71 -2.33
C TYR A 866 -24.40 1.11 -2.79
N ARG A 867 -24.85 1.47 -3.99
CA ARG A 867 -25.98 0.84 -4.68
C ARG A 867 -25.61 0.46 -6.11
N ASP A 868 -25.82 -0.80 -6.44
CA ASP A 868 -25.81 -1.29 -7.83
C ASP A 868 -27.13 -0.89 -8.52
N LEU A 869 -27.03 -0.13 -9.61
CA LEU A 869 -28.15 0.27 -10.47
C LEU A 869 -28.06 -0.44 -11.84
N HIS A 870 -27.55 -1.67 -11.86
CA HIS A 870 -27.32 -2.53 -13.03
C HIS A 870 -26.26 -1.99 -14.00
N CYS A 871 -26.55 -0.90 -14.70
CA CYS A 871 -25.65 -0.27 -15.68
C CYS A 871 -24.95 0.98 -15.13
N TRP A 872 -25.41 1.46 -13.98
CA TRP A 872 -24.81 2.55 -13.21
C TRP A 872 -24.42 2.05 -11.81
N ASP A 873 -23.43 2.70 -11.20
CA ASP A 873 -23.11 2.56 -9.78
C ASP A 873 -23.38 3.89 -9.08
N MET A 874 -24.06 3.83 -7.93
CA MET A 874 -24.22 4.96 -7.02
C MET A 874 -23.40 4.74 -5.76
N SER A 875 -22.62 5.72 -5.36
CA SER A 875 -21.89 5.75 -4.10
C SER A 875 -22.15 7.04 -3.34
N ILE A 876 -22.34 6.93 -2.03
CA ILE A 876 -22.51 8.04 -1.10
C ILE A 876 -21.46 7.88 0.00
N HIS A 877 -20.55 8.83 0.13
CA HIS A 877 -19.73 8.98 1.33
C HIS A 877 -20.36 10.05 2.22
N TRP A 878 -20.55 9.77 3.51
CA TRP A 878 -21.28 10.64 4.45
C TRP A 878 -20.62 10.66 5.83
N ILE A 879 -20.40 11.86 6.36
CA ILE A 879 -19.88 12.11 7.70
C ILE A 879 -20.92 12.96 8.46
N PRO A 880 -21.85 12.34 9.23
CA PRO A 880 -22.89 13.08 9.96
C PRO A 880 -22.41 13.76 11.23
N ILE A 881 -21.38 13.23 11.90
CA ILE A 881 -20.99 13.61 13.26
C ILE A 881 -19.50 13.99 13.29
N GLY A 882 -19.18 15.04 14.04
CA GLY A 882 -17.85 15.64 14.13
C GLY A 882 -17.78 17.05 13.53
N PRO A 883 -16.57 17.65 13.49
CA PRO A 883 -16.38 19.01 12.98
C PRO A 883 -16.36 19.12 11.44
N TYR A 884 -16.10 18.03 10.71
CA TYR A 884 -16.03 18.02 9.24
C TYR A 884 -17.23 17.28 8.63
N ARG A 885 -18.45 17.77 8.92
CA ARG A 885 -19.66 17.15 8.38
C ARG A 885 -19.74 17.39 6.87
N SER A 886 -19.91 16.33 6.10
CA SER A 886 -19.94 16.38 4.63
C SER A 886 -20.73 15.22 4.04
N TYR A 887 -21.17 15.35 2.78
CA TYR A 887 -21.53 14.20 1.96
C TYR A 887 -21.11 14.40 0.50
N ASN A 888 -20.85 13.28 -0.16
CA ASN A 888 -20.48 13.22 -1.57
C ASN A 888 -21.29 12.09 -2.22
N LEU A 889 -22.23 12.44 -3.09
CA LEU A 889 -22.99 11.52 -3.94
C LEU A 889 -22.32 11.47 -5.31
N THR A 890 -21.88 10.28 -5.72
CA THR A 890 -21.35 10.03 -7.07
C THR A 890 -22.18 8.94 -7.74
N ILE A 891 -22.73 9.25 -8.90
CA ILE A 891 -23.38 8.32 -9.82
C ILE A 891 -22.51 8.23 -11.06
N LYS A 892 -22.12 7.03 -11.48
CA LYS A 892 -21.24 6.79 -12.63
C LYS A 892 -21.72 5.60 -13.46
N VAL A 893 -21.44 5.59 -14.76
CA VAL A 893 -21.60 4.39 -15.58
C VAL A 893 -20.58 3.32 -15.13
N LYS A 894 -21.03 2.07 -15.02
CA LYS A 894 -20.22 0.96 -14.50
C LYS A 894 -19.10 0.53 -15.45
N ALA A 895 -19.40 0.54 -16.76
CA ALA A 895 -18.48 0.08 -17.81
C ALA A 895 -17.39 1.12 -18.10
N SER A 896 -16.14 0.65 -18.15
CA SER A 896 -14.93 1.47 -18.36
C SER A 896 -14.97 2.34 -19.62
N ILE A 897 -15.57 1.85 -20.71
CA ILE A 897 -15.61 2.55 -22.00
C ILE A 897 -16.53 3.79 -22.03
N LEU A 898 -17.37 3.98 -20.98
CA LEU A 898 -18.24 5.16 -20.81
C LEU A 898 -18.12 5.78 -19.40
N GLN A 899 -17.02 5.52 -18.66
CA GLN A 899 -16.86 5.99 -17.27
C GLN A 899 -16.84 7.52 -17.11
N ASP A 900 -16.55 8.28 -18.18
CA ASP A 900 -16.61 9.75 -18.18
C ASP A 900 -18.06 10.27 -18.06
N LEU A 901 -19.08 9.44 -18.29
CA LEU A 901 -20.47 9.72 -17.92
C LEU A 901 -20.66 9.54 -16.40
N LYS A 902 -20.28 10.59 -15.66
CA LYS A 902 -20.39 10.70 -14.21
C LYS A 902 -21.17 11.94 -13.82
N LEU A 903 -22.17 11.76 -12.94
CA LEU A 903 -22.85 12.84 -12.23
C LEU A 903 -22.45 12.78 -10.75
N SER A 904 -21.69 13.78 -10.28
CA SER A 904 -21.38 13.92 -8.85
C SER A 904 -22.03 15.17 -8.26
N LYS A 905 -22.83 15.00 -7.22
CA LYS A 905 -23.33 16.08 -6.37
C LYS A 905 -22.56 16.05 -5.05
N GLN A 906 -21.78 17.09 -4.80
CA GLN A 906 -20.93 17.19 -3.61
C GLN A 906 -21.45 18.34 -2.76
N GLN A 907 -21.63 18.14 -1.46
CA GLN A 907 -21.81 19.27 -0.54
C GLN A 907 -20.52 19.43 0.26
N ALA A 908 -19.83 20.54 0.02
CA ALA A 908 -18.62 20.91 0.74
C ALA A 908 -18.89 21.00 2.26
N TYR A 909 -17.86 20.76 3.06
CA TYR A 909 -17.96 20.77 4.52
C TYR A 909 -18.42 22.13 5.05
N TYR A 910 -19.23 22.12 6.10
CA TYR A 910 -19.49 23.34 6.87
C TYR A 910 -18.30 23.63 7.78
N THR A 911 -17.40 24.53 7.37
CA THR A 911 -16.71 25.37 8.37
C THR A 911 -17.74 26.34 8.92
N ARG A 912 -18.26 26.04 10.11
CA ARG A 912 -18.67 27.10 11.03
C ARG A 912 -17.39 27.84 11.43
N PHE A 913 -17.12 28.94 10.75
CA PHE A 913 -16.30 30.02 11.30
C PHE A 913 -17.13 30.75 12.36
#